data_AF-A0A7Z6MSR0-F1
#
_entry.id   AF-A0A7Z6MSR0-F1
#
_cell.length_a   1.000
_cell.length_b   1.000
_cell.length_c   1.000
_cell.angle_alpha   90.00
_cell.angle_beta   90.00
_cell.angle_gamma   90.00
#
_symmetry.space_group_name_H-M   'P 1'
#
loop_
_entity.id
_entity.type
_entity.pdbx_description
1 polymer ?
#
loop_
_entity_poly.entity_id
_entity_poly.type
_entity_poly.pdbx_seq_one_letter_code
_entity_poly.pdbx_strand_id
1 'polypeptide(L)'
;MKSLSKFLAIGLLATASSALAASAANTDYSHLILLIKDDGSRSRNLQDLVDPSSTFQHRVPNIKPLVTPSKARTQADVEALRRHRLDRYYIVDTRHLSHRQADALRQQLKQDPAIEDVDFEPVVEGMHEDKAEPIVGSARGSIPDHTGRQHYLLGRQAVPPYKIGGVNAVQAWKVPGGKGQNMRVVSAEIDRWAYNHVDLPKPFLEVDAGALTGHHDTASVGTIGSGENGFGTTGIVPHAQLGYSQYGTSRLMQTAELLSPGDVVQLGVHLAYTSFPAAVCTQSCFMPIEYNPTVRDIITYMTMEKGVHVVLAAANGNINLDHPYFNGYFDRNKFDSGSIYAGAVTPTTGLRAYFSQYGRRVDLFSWGGSVTTTTWSTANPTSAYTHTYSGTSSANPIIAGVMASLQGVARANGLGNLAPKELRRILVETGYPQANGNRTEIGVQPDLEAAIRKLLADGVGQPPMGRLAIPEQAKSGETFNGHVYAESPTQKPLTYRWNADGFTPPDGDGPTLSLTAPPVTADTLTSISVAVSDGTHTLNLRENMTIKAPDEPPVGDCADPWIASKVYAVVGEKVSYSGYNYQVAHWTQNARPDLNFVETGAAKPWRRLGTCGSGLPVARITGPSSVEAGKAVLLSGASSTGQGLRFAWAATGFNPDSSAQASSSFIAPNTAGTRVITLTVTDERDRRATASHTLTVTAGTPANRPPVGSLQGSETVDSGKAVTFIANASDPDGDPMSYTWTRPAGFTGTIGNTRSVTLTAPAVTGDTRVIVSVVVSDGRGGTLRLEKPITVKAPPPSGSCGDIPAWSPTKVYSTYAESVSYNGMVYKQNFYSRDKRPDLNSAEHSQPWHTGVPCR
;
A
#
# COMPACT_ATOMS: atom_id res chain seq x y z
N MET A 1 47.07 -34.08 41.38
CA MET A 1 47.31 -34.60 40.02
C MET A 1 45.97 -34.76 39.30
N LYS A 2 45.82 -34.13 38.12
CA LYS A 2 44.76 -34.26 37.10
C LYS A 2 43.33 -33.82 37.53
N SER A 3 42.54 -33.07 36.76
CA SER A 3 42.68 -32.38 35.47
C SER A 3 41.58 -31.31 35.40
N LEU A 4 41.91 -30.14 34.85
CA LEU A 4 41.07 -28.94 34.77
C LEU A 4 40.01 -29.00 33.64
N SER A 5 38.80 -28.52 34.00
CA SER A 5 37.87 -27.66 33.26
C SER A 5 37.88 -27.56 31.73
N LYS A 6 36.71 -27.80 31.12
CA LYS A 6 36.17 -27.09 29.94
C LYS A 6 34.65 -27.36 29.80
N PHE A 7 33.83 -26.37 30.16
CA PHE A 7 32.46 -26.22 29.66
C PHE A 7 32.34 -24.77 29.20
N LEU A 8 32.18 -24.57 27.89
CA LEU A 8 31.77 -23.29 27.32
C LEU A 8 31.03 -23.52 26.00
N ALA A 9 29.97 -22.73 25.81
CA ALA A 9 29.26 -22.42 24.58
C ALA A 9 28.22 -23.44 24.07
N ILE A 10 26.96 -23.24 24.50
CA ILE A 10 25.82 -23.24 23.59
C ILE A 10 25.01 -21.98 23.89
N GLY A 11 25.29 -20.94 23.13
CA GLY A 11 24.37 -19.83 22.91
C GLY A 11 23.76 -20.00 21.53
N LEU A 12 22.44 -20.06 21.46
CA LEU A 12 21.61 -19.36 20.48
C LEU A 12 20.15 -19.56 20.94
N LEU A 13 19.66 -18.59 21.71
CA LEU A 13 18.22 -18.41 21.92
C LEU A 13 17.61 -18.06 20.57
N ALA A 14 16.83 -18.97 20.01
CA ALA A 14 15.82 -18.60 19.03
C ALA A 14 14.82 -17.69 19.73
N THR A 15 14.89 -16.39 19.47
CA THR A 15 13.80 -15.46 19.76
C THR A 15 12.65 -15.80 18.81
N ALA A 16 11.88 -16.82 19.14
CA ALA A 16 10.54 -16.99 18.62
C ALA A 16 9.75 -15.76 19.07
N SER A 17 9.40 -14.91 18.11
CA SER A 17 8.50 -13.78 18.32
C SER A 17 7.11 -14.32 18.57
N SER A 18 6.81 -14.70 19.82
CA SER A 18 5.44 -14.84 20.28
C SER A 18 4.89 -13.42 20.42
N ALA A 19 4.07 -13.00 19.46
CA ALA A 19 3.09 -11.97 19.72
C ALA A 19 2.27 -12.44 20.93
N LEU A 20 2.44 -11.79 22.08
CA LEU A 20 1.61 -12.02 23.26
C LEU A 20 0.19 -11.55 22.91
N ALA A 21 -0.63 -12.51 22.50
CA ALA A 21 -2.03 -12.30 22.13
C ALA A 21 -2.84 -11.81 23.34
N ALA A 22 -3.79 -10.90 23.10
CA ALA A 22 -4.89 -10.67 24.02
C ALA A 22 -5.63 -12.00 24.22
N SER A 23 -6.04 -12.32 25.45
CA SER A 23 -6.97 -13.44 25.65
C SER A 23 -8.33 -13.09 25.04
N ALA A 24 -9.04 -14.14 24.62
CA ALA A 24 -10.07 -14.13 23.59
C ALA A 24 -11.12 -13.01 23.71
N ALA A 25 -11.63 -12.60 22.55
CA ALA A 25 -12.93 -11.93 22.47
C ALA A 25 -13.99 -12.76 23.23
N ASN A 26 -15.11 -12.14 23.65
CA ASN A 26 -16.24 -12.95 24.12
C ASN A 26 -16.49 -14.07 23.10
N THR A 27 -16.51 -15.31 23.58
CA THR A 27 -16.32 -16.47 22.70
C THR A 27 -17.65 -16.96 22.18
N ASP A 28 -17.82 -16.97 20.86
CA ASP A 28 -18.93 -17.68 20.25
C ASP A 28 -18.51 -19.14 20.11
N TYR A 29 -19.04 -19.98 21.00
CA TYR A 29 -18.77 -21.42 20.97
C TYR A 29 -19.52 -22.14 19.84
N SER A 30 -20.16 -21.41 18.92
CA SER A 30 -20.89 -21.99 17.79
C SER A 30 -19.99 -22.46 16.65
N HIS A 31 -18.86 -21.79 16.41
CA HIS A 31 -17.96 -22.13 15.30
C HIS A 31 -16.48 -21.97 15.68
N LEU A 32 -15.67 -22.97 15.30
CA LEU A 32 -14.21 -22.85 15.26
C LEU A 32 -13.77 -22.52 13.84
N ILE A 33 -12.85 -21.56 13.71
CA ILE A 33 -12.16 -21.22 12.47
C ILE A 33 -10.73 -21.78 12.56
N LEU A 34 -10.36 -22.60 11.59
CA LEU A 34 -9.08 -23.29 11.52
C LEU A 34 -8.30 -22.76 10.31
N LEU A 35 -7.03 -22.46 10.49
CA LEU A 35 -6.05 -22.30 9.43
C LEU A 35 -5.15 -23.53 9.39
N ILE A 36 -5.25 -24.32 8.34
CA ILE A 36 -4.40 -25.52 8.16
C ILE A 36 -3.04 -25.07 7.61
N LYS A 37 -1.91 -25.67 8.02
CA LYS A 37 -0.57 -25.36 7.50
C LYS A 37 -0.44 -25.54 5.99
N ASP A 38 0.49 -24.79 5.41
CA ASP A 38 0.94 -25.01 4.03
C ASP A 38 1.81 -26.26 3.98
N ASP A 39 1.34 -27.28 3.28
CA ASP A 39 2.08 -28.52 3.03
C ASP A 39 2.71 -28.53 1.62
N GLY A 40 2.60 -27.41 0.88
CA GLY A 40 3.05 -27.29 -0.50
C GLY A 40 2.25 -28.16 -1.48
N SER A 41 1.22 -28.85 -1.01
CA SER A 41 0.42 -29.74 -1.85
C SER A 41 -0.55 -28.91 -2.68
N ARG A 42 -0.38 -28.96 -4.01
CA ARG A 42 -1.35 -28.39 -4.96
C ARG A 42 -2.69 -29.14 -4.98
N SER A 43 -2.85 -30.16 -4.13
CA SER A 43 -3.98 -31.11 -4.12
C SER A 43 -5.27 -30.57 -3.50
N ARG A 44 -5.24 -29.40 -2.86
CA ARG A 44 -6.47 -28.73 -2.39
C ARG A 44 -7.17 -28.09 -3.58
N ASN A 45 -7.97 -28.91 -4.26
CA ASN A 45 -8.65 -28.50 -5.47
C ASN A 45 -9.97 -27.79 -5.14
N LEU A 46 -9.95 -26.45 -5.13
CA LEU A 46 -11.16 -25.63 -5.01
C LEU A 46 -12.06 -25.65 -6.27
N GLN A 47 -11.65 -26.37 -7.33
CA GLN A 47 -12.42 -26.57 -8.56
C GLN A 47 -13.16 -27.92 -8.58
N ASP A 48 -12.70 -28.91 -7.82
CA ASP A 48 -13.39 -30.19 -7.69
C ASP A 48 -14.49 -30.07 -6.62
N LEU A 49 -15.68 -30.63 -6.88
CA LEU A 49 -16.75 -30.76 -5.87
C LEU A 49 -16.37 -31.76 -4.74
N VAL A 50 -15.17 -32.33 -4.81
CA VAL A 50 -14.62 -33.24 -3.81
C VAL A 50 -14.10 -32.40 -2.67
N ASP A 51 -14.73 -32.53 -1.51
CA ASP A 51 -14.34 -31.83 -0.30
C ASP A 51 -12.85 -32.11 0.04
N PRO A 52 -11.95 -31.11 0.01
CA PRO A 52 -10.55 -31.29 0.32
C PRO A 52 -10.31 -31.71 1.78
N SER A 53 -11.35 -31.73 2.62
CA SER A 53 -11.27 -32.19 4.01
C SER A 53 -11.30 -33.71 4.21
N SER A 54 -11.39 -34.54 3.17
CA SER A 54 -11.48 -36.01 3.33
C SER A 54 -10.36 -36.64 4.19
N THR A 55 -9.15 -36.06 4.20
CA THR A 55 -8.04 -36.49 5.07
C THR A 55 -8.15 -36.00 6.52
N PHE A 56 -8.96 -34.98 6.79
CA PHE A 56 -9.19 -34.36 8.10
C PHE A 56 -10.55 -34.71 8.73
N GLN A 57 -11.56 -35.05 7.94
CA GLN A 57 -12.91 -35.40 8.40
C GLN A 57 -12.92 -36.56 9.39
N HIS A 58 -12.01 -37.53 9.24
CA HIS A 58 -11.85 -38.63 10.18
C HIS A 58 -11.37 -38.17 11.57
N ARG A 59 -10.65 -37.05 11.65
CA ARG A 59 -10.12 -36.47 12.90
C ARG A 59 -11.01 -35.37 13.46
N VAL A 60 -11.70 -34.63 12.61
CA VAL A 60 -12.58 -33.50 12.96
C VAL A 60 -13.90 -33.64 12.21
N PRO A 61 -14.90 -34.33 12.79
CA PRO A 61 -16.21 -34.47 12.17
C PRO A 61 -16.83 -33.10 11.87
N ASN A 62 -17.50 -32.96 10.72
CA ASN A 62 -18.18 -31.74 10.26
C ASN A 62 -17.28 -30.53 9.93
N ILE A 63 -15.97 -30.72 9.78
CA ILE A 63 -15.08 -29.70 9.21
C ILE A 63 -15.49 -29.38 7.76
N LYS A 64 -15.54 -28.10 7.40
CA LYS A 64 -15.89 -27.61 6.05
C LYS A 64 -14.95 -26.51 5.62
N PRO A 65 -14.59 -26.39 4.33
CA PRO A 65 -13.80 -25.25 3.87
C PRO A 65 -14.60 -23.94 4.02
N LEU A 66 -13.92 -22.84 4.39
CA LEU A 66 -14.51 -21.50 4.47
C LEU A 66 -14.97 -21.04 3.07
N VAL A 67 -14.14 -21.30 2.06
CA VAL A 67 -14.47 -21.06 0.65
C VAL A 67 -15.07 -22.31 0.04
N THR A 68 -16.29 -22.19 -0.47
CA THR A 68 -16.99 -23.35 -1.05
C THR A 68 -16.32 -23.77 -2.38
N PRO A 69 -15.98 -25.06 -2.57
CA PRO A 69 -15.47 -25.55 -3.85
C PRO A 69 -16.48 -25.32 -4.97
N SER A 70 -16.00 -24.92 -6.14
CA SER A 70 -16.87 -24.60 -7.29
C SER A 70 -16.16 -24.89 -8.60
N LYS A 71 -16.82 -25.67 -9.47
CA LYS A 71 -16.35 -25.95 -10.84
C LYS A 71 -16.28 -24.71 -11.73
N ALA A 72 -16.97 -23.63 -11.35
CA ALA A 72 -16.92 -22.37 -12.09
C ALA A 72 -15.62 -21.59 -11.83
N ARG A 73 -14.86 -21.95 -10.79
CA ARG A 73 -13.65 -21.23 -10.37
C ARG A 73 -12.51 -21.52 -11.35
N THR A 74 -11.91 -20.48 -11.91
CA THR A 74 -10.75 -20.60 -12.79
C THR A 74 -9.46 -20.83 -12.00
N GLN A 75 -8.36 -21.16 -12.68
CA GLN A 75 -7.05 -21.27 -12.03
C GLN A 75 -6.60 -19.93 -11.43
N ALA A 76 -6.89 -18.82 -12.11
CA ALA A 76 -6.56 -17.49 -11.63
C ALA A 76 -7.32 -17.14 -10.35
N ASP A 77 -8.60 -17.53 -10.25
CA ASP A 77 -9.40 -17.32 -9.03
C ASP A 77 -8.85 -18.11 -7.83
N VAL A 78 -8.39 -19.35 -8.07
CA VAL A 78 -7.75 -20.17 -7.01
C VAL A 78 -6.44 -19.54 -6.56
N GLU A 79 -5.63 -19.03 -7.48
CA GLU A 79 -4.39 -18.33 -7.16
C GLU A 79 -4.62 -17.02 -6.40
N ALA A 80 -5.70 -16.30 -6.73
CA ALA A 80 -6.13 -15.12 -5.98
C ALA A 80 -6.47 -15.46 -4.54
N LEU A 81 -7.29 -16.49 -4.29
CA LEU A 81 -7.62 -16.94 -2.94
C LEU A 81 -6.38 -17.38 -2.15
N ARG A 82 -5.44 -18.08 -2.80
CA ARG A 82 -4.17 -18.54 -2.21
C ARG A 82 -3.28 -17.41 -1.72
N ARG A 83 -3.20 -16.29 -2.44
CA ARG A 83 -2.42 -15.12 -2.01
C ARG A 83 -2.89 -14.56 -0.65
N HIS A 84 -4.14 -14.83 -0.30
CA HIS A 84 -4.77 -14.43 0.97
C HIS A 84 -5.08 -15.62 1.88
N ARG A 85 -4.42 -16.78 1.68
CA ARG A 85 -4.59 -18.01 2.49
C ARG A 85 -6.02 -18.59 2.52
N LEU A 86 -6.94 -18.09 1.70
CA LEU A 86 -8.37 -18.44 1.76
C LEU A 86 -8.68 -19.87 1.33
N ASP A 87 -7.74 -20.56 0.68
CA ASP A 87 -7.83 -21.99 0.35
C ASP A 87 -7.48 -22.92 1.54
N ARG A 88 -7.03 -22.35 2.66
CA ARG A 88 -6.57 -23.10 3.83
C ARG A 88 -7.42 -22.88 5.08
N TYR A 89 -8.43 -22.02 5.00
CA TYR A 89 -9.37 -21.78 6.09
C TYR A 89 -10.53 -22.79 6.08
N TYR A 90 -10.85 -23.30 7.26
CA TYR A 90 -11.93 -24.26 7.49
C TYR A 90 -12.76 -23.83 8.72
N ILE A 91 -14.00 -24.29 8.75
CA ILE A 91 -14.97 -24.05 9.81
C ILE A 91 -15.41 -25.38 10.39
N VAL A 92 -15.55 -25.45 11.71
CA VAL A 92 -16.18 -26.57 12.42
C VAL A 92 -17.36 -26.05 13.22
N ASP A 93 -18.55 -26.58 12.98
CA ASP A 93 -19.76 -26.27 13.76
C ASP A 93 -19.72 -27.01 15.09
N THR A 94 -19.68 -26.25 16.19
CA THR A 94 -19.59 -26.76 17.56
C THR A 94 -20.88 -26.59 18.36
N ARG A 95 -22.00 -26.15 17.75
CA ARG A 95 -23.29 -25.92 18.43
C ARG A 95 -23.88 -27.16 19.10
N HIS A 96 -23.47 -28.34 18.64
CA HIS A 96 -23.87 -29.62 19.21
C HIS A 96 -23.06 -30.02 20.46
N LEU A 97 -22.01 -29.27 20.82
CA LEU A 97 -21.14 -29.50 21.96
C LEU A 97 -21.46 -28.52 23.11
N SER A 98 -21.20 -28.93 24.35
CA SER A 98 -21.14 -27.99 25.47
C SER A 98 -19.89 -27.09 25.36
N HIS A 99 -19.91 -25.90 26.01
CA HIS A 99 -18.76 -24.98 25.99
C HIS A 99 -17.44 -25.65 26.41
N ARG A 100 -17.48 -26.53 27.42
CA ARG A 100 -16.30 -27.28 27.88
C ARG A 100 -15.79 -28.25 26.82
N GLN A 101 -16.70 -28.94 26.13
CA GLN A 101 -16.34 -29.87 25.05
C GLN A 101 -15.78 -29.13 23.84
N ALA A 102 -16.37 -27.99 23.48
CA ALA A 102 -15.88 -27.16 22.39
C ALA A 102 -14.47 -26.61 22.69
N ASP A 103 -14.22 -26.12 23.91
CA ASP A 103 -12.89 -25.64 24.28
C ASP A 103 -11.85 -26.77 24.35
N ALA A 104 -12.24 -27.95 24.86
CA ALA A 104 -11.38 -29.14 24.83
C ALA A 104 -11.01 -29.54 23.39
N LEU A 105 -11.98 -29.51 22.47
CA LEU A 105 -11.74 -29.74 21.05
C LEU A 105 -10.77 -28.70 20.48
N ARG A 106 -10.97 -27.41 20.76
CA ARG A 106 -10.05 -26.34 20.33
C ARG A 106 -8.63 -26.57 20.84
N GLN A 107 -8.45 -26.88 22.13
CA GLN A 107 -7.14 -27.15 22.72
C GLN A 107 -6.46 -28.35 22.09
N GLN A 108 -7.22 -29.42 21.81
CA GLN A 108 -6.72 -30.59 21.08
C GLN A 108 -6.26 -30.20 19.67
N LEU A 109 -7.06 -29.43 18.93
CA LEU A 109 -6.74 -28.97 17.58
C LEU A 109 -5.52 -28.03 17.56
N LYS A 110 -5.33 -27.19 18.58
CA LYS A 110 -4.11 -26.35 18.72
C LYS A 110 -2.82 -27.18 18.81
N GLN A 111 -2.90 -28.43 19.23
CA GLN A 111 -1.74 -29.33 19.33
C GLN A 111 -1.51 -30.14 18.04
N ASP A 112 -2.44 -30.10 17.08
CA ASP A 112 -2.33 -30.88 15.85
C ASP A 112 -1.21 -30.31 14.95
N PRO A 113 -0.22 -31.12 14.53
CA PRO A 113 0.91 -30.64 13.75
C PRO A 113 0.52 -30.08 12.37
N ALA A 114 -0.66 -30.42 11.85
CA ALA A 114 -1.14 -29.93 10.56
C ALA A 114 -1.96 -28.64 10.66
N ILE A 115 -2.30 -28.18 11.86
CA ILE A 115 -3.03 -26.91 12.10
C ILE A 115 -2.01 -25.80 12.39
N GLU A 116 -2.12 -24.68 11.68
CA GLU A 116 -1.33 -23.47 11.90
C GLU A 116 -1.95 -22.61 13.00
N ASP A 117 -3.27 -22.42 12.94
CA ASP A 117 -4.03 -21.66 13.92
C ASP A 117 -5.46 -22.20 14.05
N VAL A 118 -6.05 -22.06 15.22
CA VAL A 118 -7.46 -22.38 15.46
C VAL A 118 -8.00 -21.53 16.60
N ASP A 119 -9.08 -20.81 16.36
CA ASP A 119 -9.82 -20.17 17.44
C ASP A 119 -11.31 -20.09 17.14
N PHE A 120 -12.09 -19.76 18.17
CA PHE A 120 -13.50 -19.51 18.00
C PHE A 120 -13.74 -18.24 17.20
N GLU A 121 -14.85 -18.21 16.48
CA GLU A 121 -15.34 -16.97 15.89
C GLU A 121 -15.62 -15.96 17.02
N PRO A 122 -15.09 -14.72 16.92
CA PRO A 122 -15.27 -13.73 17.98
C PRO A 122 -16.71 -13.21 17.98
N VAL A 123 -17.30 -13.04 19.17
CA VAL A 123 -18.63 -12.44 19.32
C VAL A 123 -18.55 -10.95 18.98
N VAL A 124 -19.43 -10.53 18.09
CA VAL A 124 -19.75 -9.11 17.90
C VAL A 124 -20.56 -8.64 19.10
N GLU A 125 -20.16 -7.50 19.68
CA GLU A 125 -20.94 -6.90 20.77
C GLU A 125 -22.30 -6.43 20.26
N GLY A 126 -23.34 -6.55 21.10
CA GLY A 126 -24.75 -6.31 20.73
C GLY A 126 -25.12 -4.86 20.43
N MET A 127 -24.12 -3.98 20.26
CA MET A 127 -24.24 -2.57 19.90
C MET A 127 -25.11 -1.77 20.89
N HIS A 128 -25.16 -2.20 22.15
CA HIS A 128 -26.08 -1.65 23.15
C HIS A 128 -25.72 -0.22 23.60
N GLU A 129 -24.50 0.23 23.30
CA GLU A 129 -24.04 1.60 23.58
C GLU A 129 -24.37 2.59 22.45
N ASP A 130 -24.79 2.12 21.26
CA ASP A 130 -25.21 2.99 20.18
C ASP A 130 -26.60 3.55 20.47
N LYS A 131 -26.73 4.88 20.38
CA LYS A 131 -28.00 5.56 20.54
C LYS A 131 -28.71 5.59 19.21
N ALA A 132 -30.00 5.29 19.18
CA ALA A 132 -30.85 5.52 18.00
C ALA A 132 -32.30 5.73 18.44
N GLU A 133 -32.48 6.45 19.57
CA GLU A 133 -33.78 6.59 20.21
C GLU A 133 -34.81 7.14 19.21
N PRO A 134 -35.94 6.43 19.02
CA PRO A 134 -36.98 6.90 18.12
C PRO A 134 -37.55 8.23 18.61
N ILE A 135 -37.70 9.18 17.68
CA ILE A 135 -38.58 10.33 17.92
C ILE A 135 -40.03 9.85 18.00
N VAL A 136 -40.91 10.72 18.51
CA VAL A 136 -42.35 10.44 18.55
C VAL A 136 -42.84 10.09 17.14
N GLY A 137 -43.40 8.89 17.01
CA GLY A 137 -43.85 8.35 15.74
C GLY A 137 -44.91 9.22 15.09
N SER A 138 -44.80 9.43 13.79
CA SER A 138 -45.80 10.12 12.97
C SER A 138 -46.62 9.09 12.19
N ALA A 139 -47.89 9.39 11.91
CA ALA A 139 -48.66 8.57 10.97
C ALA A 139 -47.98 8.61 9.59
N ARG A 140 -48.07 7.52 8.82
CA ARG A 140 -47.39 7.36 7.53
C ARG A 140 -47.64 8.51 6.53
N GLY A 141 -48.81 9.14 6.57
CA GLY A 141 -49.15 10.28 5.70
C GLY A 141 -48.76 11.66 6.25
N SER A 142 -48.14 11.73 7.43
CA SER A 142 -47.80 12.98 8.13
C SER A 142 -46.35 12.99 8.62
N ILE A 143 -45.48 12.19 7.99
CA ILE A 143 -44.06 12.15 8.34
C ILE A 143 -43.43 13.47 7.89
N PRO A 144 -42.84 14.26 8.79
CA PRO A 144 -42.16 15.49 8.41
C PRO A 144 -40.86 15.20 7.66
N ASP A 145 -40.42 16.17 6.86
CA ASP A 145 -39.09 16.17 6.27
C ASP A 145 -38.04 16.56 7.34
N HIS A 146 -37.09 15.66 7.59
CA HIS A 146 -36.00 15.82 8.55
C HIS A 146 -34.66 16.21 7.90
N THR A 147 -34.60 16.37 6.57
CA THR A 147 -33.36 16.70 5.83
C THR A 147 -32.69 17.97 6.34
N GLY A 148 -33.47 18.94 6.84
CA GLY A 148 -32.97 20.17 7.47
C GLY A 148 -32.11 19.95 8.72
N ARG A 149 -32.09 18.73 9.29
CA ARG A 149 -31.24 18.34 10.44
C ARG A 149 -30.06 17.44 10.04
N GLN A 150 -29.97 17.01 8.78
CA GLN A 150 -28.89 16.16 8.27
C GLN A 150 -27.64 17.00 7.94
N HIS A 151 -27.11 17.75 8.90
CA HIS A 151 -25.98 18.66 8.70
C HIS A 151 -24.68 17.93 8.29
N TYR A 152 -24.58 16.63 8.55
CA TYR A 152 -23.48 15.79 8.06
C TYR A 152 -23.45 15.66 6.52
N LEU A 153 -24.54 15.99 5.81
CA LEU A 153 -24.58 16.02 4.34
C LEU A 153 -24.01 17.32 3.75
N LEU A 154 -23.88 18.37 4.57
CA LEU A 154 -23.46 19.71 4.13
C LEU A 154 -21.93 19.81 4.04
N GLY A 155 -21.42 20.98 3.67
CA GLY A 155 -19.98 21.20 3.57
C GLY A 155 -19.28 21.42 4.89
N ARG A 156 -17.98 21.71 4.83
CA ARG A 156 -17.08 21.89 5.99
C ARG A 156 -17.51 22.97 6.99
N GLN A 157 -18.39 23.89 6.59
CA GLN A 157 -18.84 24.98 7.46
C GLN A 157 -19.72 24.42 8.57
N ALA A 158 -19.30 24.64 9.82
CA ALA A 158 -20.07 24.24 10.98
C ALA A 158 -21.38 25.04 11.10
N VAL A 159 -22.44 24.36 11.54
CA VAL A 159 -23.75 24.95 11.81
C VAL A 159 -24.00 24.87 13.33
N PRO A 160 -24.27 25.98 14.04
CA PRO A 160 -24.56 25.94 15.47
C PRO A 160 -25.70 24.96 15.81
N PRO A 161 -25.61 24.17 16.89
CA PRO A 161 -24.56 24.19 17.94
C PRO A 161 -23.30 23.38 17.59
N TYR A 162 -23.24 22.78 16.41
CA TYR A 162 -22.13 21.95 15.97
C TYR A 162 -20.89 22.80 15.66
N LYS A 163 -19.71 22.21 15.88
CA LYS A 163 -18.39 22.81 15.67
C LYS A 163 -17.66 22.22 14.48
N ILE A 164 -18.30 21.32 13.75
CA ILE A 164 -17.80 20.73 12.51
C ILE A 164 -18.93 20.63 11.49
N GLY A 165 -18.57 20.73 10.21
CA GLY A 165 -19.48 20.53 9.08
C GLY A 165 -19.62 19.07 8.65
N GLY A 166 -20.10 18.85 7.42
CA GLY A 166 -20.39 17.52 6.87
C GLY A 166 -19.45 17.08 5.75
N VAL A 167 -19.88 16.06 5.00
CA VAL A 167 -19.08 15.42 3.93
C VAL A 167 -19.33 15.96 2.53
N ASN A 168 -20.09 17.05 2.40
CA ASN A 168 -20.40 17.73 1.14
C ASN A 168 -21.21 16.88 0.13
N ALA A 169 -22.05 15.95 0.63
CA ALA A 169 -22.92 15.10 -0.18
C ALA A 169 -23.89 15.91 -1.06
N VAL A 170 -24.46 17.00 -0.54
CA VAL A 170 -25.38 17.86 -1.30
C VAL A 170 -24.73 18.49 -2.54
N GLN A 171 -23.41 18.77 -2.48
CA GLN A 171 -22.68 19.25 -3.67
C GLN A 171 -22.41 18.10 -4.64
N ALA A 172 -22.07 16.91 -4.13
CA ALA A 172 -21.86 15.72 -4.95
C ALA A 172 -23.10 15.36 -5.76
N TRP A 173 -24.31 15.54 -5.21
CA TRP A 173 -25.58 15.28 -5.88
C TRP A 173 -25.80 16.09 -7.16
N LYS A 174 -25.08 17.21 -7.34
CA LYS A 174 -25.11 18.03 -8.56
C LYS A 174 -24.24 17.46 -9.68
N VAL A 175 -23.41 16.47 -9.38
CA VAL A 175 -22.51 15.82 -10.33
C VAL A 175 -23.09 14.46 -10.72
N PRO A 176 -23.11 14.09 -12.02
CA PRO A 176 -23.55 12.76 -12.46
C PRO A 176 -22.84 11.65 -11.67
N GLY A 177 -23.62 10.68 -11.19
CA GLY A 177 -23.12 9.58 -10.35
C GLY A 177 -23.01 9.89 -8.85
N GLY A 178 -23.05 11.16 -8.45
CA GLY A 178 -22.89 11.57 -7.04
C GLY A 178 -24.06 11.23 -6.13
N LYS A 179 -25.23 10.86 -6.67
CA LYS A 179 -26.33 10.27 -5.88
C LYS A 179 -26.25 8.74 -5.78
N GLY A 180 -25.17 8.13 -6.29
CA GLY A 180 -24.97 6.68 -6.29
C GLY A 180 -25.66 5.94 -7.44
N GLN A 181 -25.95 6.61 -8.56
CA GLN A 181 -26.44 5.92 -9.75
C GLN A 181 -25.45 4.83 -10.17
N ASN A 182 -25.96 3.64 -10.48
CA ASN A 182 -25.16 2.45 -10.82
C ASN A 182 -24.19 2.01 -9.71
N MET A 183 -24.47 2.34 -8.44
CA MET A 183 -23.69 1.87 -7.30
C MET A 183 -24.44 0.82 -6.50
N ARG A 184 -23.68 -0.13 -5.94
CA ARG A 184 -24.17 -1.10 -4.97
C ARG A 184 -23.42 -0.92 -3.66
N VAL A 185 -24.16 -0.88 -2.56
CA VAL A 185 -23.62 -0.80 -1.20
C VAL A 185 -24.20 -1.94 -0.38
N VAL A 186 -23.35 -2.78 0.18
CA VAL A 186 -23.76 -3.83 1.11
C VAL A 186 -23.49 -3.37 2.54
N SER A 187 -24.55 -3.29 3.33
CA SER A 187 -24.48 -3.14 4.78
C SER A 187 -24.23 -4.51 5.40
N ALA A 188 -23.16 -4.65 6.18
CA ALA A 188 -22.89 -5.84 6.96
C ALA A 188 -22.93 -5.56 8.46
N GLU A 189 -24.04 -5.98 9.08
CA GLU A 189 -24.43 -5.66 10.45
C GLU A 189 -24.98 -6.91 11.17
N ILE A 190 -25.24 -6.81 12.47
CA ILE A 190 -25.77 -7.94 13.27
C ILE A 190 -27.28 -8.14 13.12
N ASP A 191 -28.02 -7.03 13.05
CA ASP A 191 -29.44 -6.98 12.75
C ASP A 191 -29.63 -6.59 11.28
N ARG A 192 -30.83 -6.78 10.74
CA ARG A 192 -31.17 -6.31 9.40
C ARG A 192 -32.05 -5.07 9.46
N TRP A 193 -31.95 -4.21 8.46
CA TRP A 193 -32.84 -3.06 8.39
C TRP A 193 -34.31 -3.47 8.18
N ALA A 194 -35.21 -2.58 8.57
CA ALA A 194 -36.63 -2.76 8.34
C ALA A 194 -36.97 -2.62 6.84
N TYR A 195 -37.07 -3.75 6.12
CA TYR A 195 -37.41 -3.77 4.68
C TYR A 195 -38.79 -3.22 4.34
N ASN A 196 -39.64 -3.03 5.35
CA ASN A 196 -40.94 -2.39 5.25
C ASN A 196 -40.93 -0.95 5.77
N HIS A 197 -39.76 -0.40 6.12
CA HIS A 197 -39.62 1.01 6.44
C HIS A 197 -39.99 1.85 5.22
N VAL A 198 -40.80 2.88 5.44
CA VAL A 198 -41.39 3.66 4.35
C VAL A 198 -40.38 4.47 3.53
N ASP A 199 -39.20 4.69 4.10
CA ASP A 199 -38.12 5.50 3.53
C ASP A 199 -36.95 4.67 2.98
N LEU A 200 -36.98 3.35 3.17
CA LEU A 200 -35.87 2.45 2.81
C LEU A 200 -36.27 1.47 1.70
N PRO A 201 -35.37 1.16 0.76
CA PRO A 201 -35.61 0.14 -0.26
C PRO A 201 -35.50 -1.28 0.33
N LYS A 202 -36.00 -2.25 -0.43
CA LYS A 202 -35.67 -3.66 -0.20
C LYS A 202 -34.26 -3.97 -0.70
N PRO A 203 -33.56 -4.96 -0.11
CA PRO A 203 -32.23 -5.32 -0.54
C PRO A 203 -32.22 -5.90 -1.97
N PHE A 204 -31.17 -5.60 -2.75
CA PHE A 204 -30.88 -6.33 -4.01
C PHE A 204 -30.20 -7.69 -3.74
N LEU A 205 -29.53 -7.80 -2.60
CA LEU A 205 -28.79 -8.98 -2.13
C LEU A 205 -29.07 -9.15 -0.65
N GLU A 206 -29.37 -10.37 -0.22
CA GLU A 206 -29.53 -10.73 1.20
C GLU A 206 -28.71 -11.99 1.48
N VAL A 207 -27.63 -11.84 2.27
CA VAL A 207 -26.83 -12.94 2.83
C VAL A 207 -27.19 -13.05 4.30
N ASP A 208 -28.23 -13.81 4.59
CA ASP A 208 -28.84 -13.88 5.93
C ASP A 208 -28.90 -15.32 6.47
N ALA A 209 -28.78 -15.46 7.80
CA ALA A 209 -29.04 -16.70 8.54
C ALA A 209 -30.05 -16.48 9.68
N GLY A 210 -31.11 -15.70 9.42
CA GLY A 210 -32.20 -15.45 10.37
C GLY A 210 -31.99 -14.22 11.24
N ALA A 211 -31.36 -13.18 10.70
CA ALA A 211 -31.18 -11.89 11.36
C ALA A 211 -32.53 -11.28 11.73
N LEU A 212 -32.62 -10.78 12.96
CA LEU A 212 -33.77 -10.03 13.42
C LEU A 212 -33.72 -8.62 12.83
N THR A 213 -34.89 -8.04 12.58
CA THR A 213 -34.95 -6.61 12.26
C THR A 213 -34.58 -5.81 13.49
N GLY A 214 -33.74 -4.79 13.33
CA GLY A 214 -33.36 -3.93 14.43
C GLY A 214 -33.01 -2.52 14.01
N HIS A 215 -32.70 -1.69 15.01
CA HIS A 215 -32.55 -0.25 14.83
C HIS A 215 -31.19 0.13 14.28
N HIS A 216 -30.17 -0.72 14.45
CA HIS A 216 -28.80 -0.38 14.14
C HIS A 216 -28.59 -0.31 12.63
N ASP A 217 -28.83 -1.42 11.93
CA ASP A 217 -28.76 -1.46 10.47
C ASP A 217 -29.84 -0.56 9.82
N THR A 218 -31.02 -0.42 10.44
CA THR A 218 -32.03 0.55 9.96
C THR A 218 -31.50 1.98 9.98
N ALA A 219 -30.70 2.37 10.96
CA ALA A 219 -30.07 3.69 11.02
C ALA A 219 -28.88 3.81 10.06
N SER A 220 -28.06 2.77 9.94
CA SER A 220 -26.94 2.69 8.98
C SER A 220 -27.43 2.86 7.54
N VAL A 221 -28.42 2.07 7.14
CA VAL A 221 -28.95 2.05 5.76
C VAL A 221 -29.66 3.35 5.41
N GLY A 222 -30.37 3.98 6.35
CA GLY A 222 -30.96 5.29 6.10
C GLY A 222 -29.92 6.39 5.88
N THR A 223 -28.79 6.31 6.60
CA THR A 223 -27.67 7.24 6.44
C THR A 223 -27.03 7.07 5.05
N ILE A 224 -26.94 5.83 4.57
CA ILE A 224 -26.40 5.51 3.24
C ILE A 224 -27.38 5.90 2.13
N GLY A 225 -28.65 5.49 2.22
CA GLY A 225 -29.55 5.45 1.07
C GLY A 225 -31.05 5.59 1.35
N SER A 226 -31.48 6.32 2.39
CA SER A 226 -32.89 6.76 2.47
C SER A 226 -33.31 7.50 1.19
N GLY A 227 -34.56 7.32 0.78
CA GLY A 227 -35.08 7.84 -0.48
C GLY A 227 -35.14 9.38 -0.54
N GLU A 228 -34.96 9.94 -1.74
CA GLU A 228 -35.21 11.36 -1.99
C GLU A 228 -36.69 11.56 -2.38
N ASN A 229 -37.59 11.47 -1.40
CA ASN A 229 -39.04 11.39 -1.62
C ASN A 229 -39.86 12.54 -1.00
N GLY A 230 -39.19 13.52 -0.39
CA GLY A 230 -39.81 14.74 0.17
C GLY A 230 -40.41 14.59 1.58
N PHE A 231 -40.14 13.48 2.28
CA PHE A 231 -40.42 13.32 3.71
C PHE A 231 -39.27 12.53 4.36
N GLY A 232 -39.27 12.41 5.68
CA GLY A 232 -38.31 11.53 6.36
C GLY A 232 -36.88 12.04 6.21
N THR A 233 -36.01 11.23 5.62
CA THR A 233 -34.58 11.55 5.47
C THR A 233 -34.11 11.27 4.05
N THR A 234 -32.97 11.83 3.64
CA THR A 234 -32.33 11.45 2.37
C THR A 234 -30.93 10.96 2.64
N GLY A 235 -30.60 9.76 2.16
CA GLY A 235 -29.27 9.16 2.32
C GLY A 235 -28.22 9.88 1.49
N ILE A 236 -26.94 9.59 1.73
CA ILE A 236 -25.84 10.17 0.93
C ILE A 236 -25.90 9.73 -0.54
N VAL A 237 -26.29 8.49 -0.80
CA VAL A 237 -26.45 7.91 -2.13
C VAL A 237 -27.86 7.34 -2.31
N PRO A 238 -28.89 8.18 -2.41
CA PRO A 238 -30.30 7.75 -2.42
C PRO A 238 -30.66 6.90 -3.65
N HIS A 239 -29.81 6.84 -4.67
CA HIS A 239 -30.02 6.05 -5.89
C HIS A 239 -29.14 4.79 -5.97
N ALA A 240 -28.39 4.47 -4.91
CA ALA A 240 -27.64 3.23 -4.84
C ALA A 240 -28.56 2.03 -4.56
N GLN A 241 -28.20 0.86 -5.09
CA GLN A 241 -28.82 -0.39 -4.69
C GLN A 241 -28.21 -0.84 -3.35
N LEU A 242 -29.05 -1.10 -2.36
CA LEU A 242 -28.62 -1.51 -1.03
C LEU A 242 -28.73 -3.03 -0.88
N GLY A 243 -27.73 -3.67 -0.30
CA GLY A 243 -27.71 -5.10 0.01
C GLY A 243 -27.46 -5.33 1.49
N TYR A 244 -27.90 -6.47 2.00
CA TYR A 244 -27.72 -6.88 3.38
C TYR A 244 -26.80 -8.10 3.47
N SER A 245 -25.88 -8.08 4.42
CA SER A 245 -25.14 -9.25 4.86
C SER A 245 -25.17 -9.34 6.38
N GLN A 246 -25.72 -10.40 6.93
CA GLN A 246 -25.58 -10.65 8.36
C GLN A 246 -24.11 -10.91 8.67
N TYR A 247 -23.51 -10.11 9.56
CA TYR A 247 -22.10 -10.25 9.88
C TYR A 247 -21.77 -11.65 10.43
N GLY A 248 -20.66 -12.19 9.94
CA GLY A 248 -20.05 -13.45 10.34
C GLY A 248 -19.00 -13.83 9.30
N THR A 249 -17.93 -14.49 9.71
CA THR A 249 -16.74 -14.77 8.90
C THR A 249 -17.11 -15.52 7.61
N SER A 250 -17.97 -16.54 7.72
CA SER A 250 -18.47 -17.30 6.56
C SER A 250 -19.35 -16.47 5.62
N ARG A 251 -20.25 -15.66 6.18
CA ARG A 251 -21.17 -14.78 5.44
C ARG A 251 -20.43 -13.62 4.78
N LEU A 252 -19.38 -13.11 5.42
CA LEU A 252 -18.47 -12.11 4.85
C LEU A 252 -17.73 -12.70 3.65
N MET A 253 -17.26 -13.95 3.73
CA MET A 253 -16.66 -14.63 2.59
C MET A 253 -17.68 -14.87 1.46
N GLN A 254 -18.89 -15.34 1.77
CA GLN A 254 -19.96 -15.49 0.77
C GLN A 254 -20.27 -14.15 0.08
N THR A 255 -20.34 -13.08 0.85
CA THR A 255 -20.51 -11.72 0.34
C THR A 255 -19.35 -11.35 -0.58
N ALA A 256 -18.11 -11.65 -0.20
CA ALA A 256 -16.94 -11.43 -1.05
C ALA A 256 -17.10 -12.10 -2.41
N GLU A 257 -17.63 -13.34 -2.47
CA GLU A 257 -17.82 -14.07 -3.72
C GLU A 257 -18.89 -13.44 -4.64
N LEU A 258 -19.91 -12.81 -4.07
CA LEU A 258 -21.05 -12.24 -4.81
C LEU A 258 -20.82 -10.82 -5.34
N LEU A 259 -19.82 -10.11 -4.80
CA LEU A 259 -19.55 -8.73 -5.18
C LEU A 259 -18.68 -8.59 -6.43
N SER A 260 -18.74 -7.41 -7.04
CA SER A 260 -18.00 -7.04 -8.24
C SER A 260 -17.14 -5.79 -8.00
N PRO A 261 -16.13 -5.54 -8.85
CA PRO A 261 -15.27 -4.37 -8.69
C PRO A 261 -16.07 -3.06 -8.60
N GLY A 262 -15.68 -2.20 -7.66
CA GLY A 262 -16.31 -0.91 -7.35
C GLY A 262 -17.54 -0.98 -6.45
N ASP A 263 -18.06 -2.17 -6.09
CA ASP A 263 -19.06 -2.25 -5.01
C ASP A 263 -18.47 -1.78 -3.68
N VAL A 264 -19.33 -1.29 -2.78
CA VAL A 264 -18.93 -0.85 -1.44
C VAL A 264 -19.50 -1.80 -0.39
N VAL A 265 -18.66 -2.21 0.56
CA VAL A 265 -19.05 -2.97 1.75
C VAL A 265 -18.83 -2.10 2.98
N GLN A 266 -19.90 -1.88 3.72
CA GLN A 266 -19.89 -1.21 5.00
C GLN A 266 -19.92 -2.27 6.10
N LEU A 267 -18.89 -2.31 6.94
CA LEU A 267 -18.76 -3.24 8.06
C LEU A 267 -18.89 -2.45 9.37
N GLY A 268 -20.11 -2.39 9.91
CA GLY A 268 -20.47 -1.50 11.02
C GLY A 268 -20.23 -2.05 12.41
N VAL A 269 -19.67 -3.25 12.50
CA VAL A 269 -19.51 -3.97 13.76
C VAL A 269 -18.10 -3.87 14.36
N HIS A 270 -18.00 -4.16 15.65
CA HIS A 270 -16.74 -4.29 16.39
C HIS A 270 -16.71 -5.56 17.25
N LEU A 271 -15.51 -5.94 17.69
CA LEU A 271 -15.29 -7.14 18.51
C LEU A 271 -14.99 -6.77 19.95
N ALA A 272 -15.63 -7.42 20.92
CA ALA A 272 -15.37 -7.21 22.34
C ALA A 272 -14.29 -8.14 22.88
N TYR A 273 -13.21 -7.58 23.43
CA TYR A 273 -12.13 -8.31 24.07
C TYR A 273 -12.14 -8.13 25.58
N THR A 274 -11.84 -9.21 26.30
CA THR A 274 -11.99 -9.25 27.77
C THR A 274 -10.67 -9.05 28.53
N SER A 275 -9.52 -9.09 27.86
CA SER A 275 -8.24 -8.85 28.51
C SER A 275 -7.28 -8.04 27.65
N PHE A 276 -6.94 -6.85 28.13
CA PHE A 276 -5.75 -6.13 27.71
C PHE A 276 -4.96 -5.70 28.94
N PRO A 277 -3.65 -5.49 28.82
CA PRO A 277 -2.92 -4.77 29.85
C PRO A 277 -3.58 -3.41 30.10
N ALA A 278 -3.63 -2.96 31.36
CA ALA A 278 -4.27 -1.69 31.73
C ALA A 278 -3.72 -0.46 30.98
N ALA A 279 -2.46 -0.53 30.50
CA ALA A 279 -1.85 0.50 29.66
C ALA A 279 -2.45 0.60 28.24
N VAL A 280 -3.12 -0.47 27.77
CA VAL A 280 -3.75 -0.56 26.45
C VAL A 280 -5.24 -0.25 26.56
N CYS A 281 -5.93 -0.90 27.50
CA CYS A 281 -7.36 -0.73 27.74
C CYS A 281 -7.73 -1.18 29.15
N THR A 282 -8.65 -0.45 29.80
CA THR A 282 -9.11 -0.74 31.17
C THR A 282 -10.58 -1.16 31.24
N GLN A 283 -11.41 -0.74 30.29
CA GLN A 283 -12.85 -1.02 30.24
C GLN A 283 -13.36 -0.92 28.80
N SER A 284 -14.44 -1.65 28.48
CA SER A 284 -15.09 -1.60 27.16
C SER A 284 -14.11 -1.77 25.99
N CYS A 285 -13.27 -2.82 26.05
CA CYS A 285 -12.16 -3.00 25.12
C CYS A 285 -12.62 -3.55 23.78
N PHE A 286 -13.12 -2.66 22.93
CA PHE A 286 -13.58 -2.99 21.59
C PHE A 286 -12.49 -2.78 20.54
N MET A 287 -12.39 -3.72 19.60
CA MET A 287 -11.41 -3.71 18.53
C MET A 287 -12.09 -3.73 17.16
N PRO A 288 -11.52 -3.06 16.14
CA PRO A 288 -11.97 -3.21 14.76
C PRO A 288 -11.86 -4.66 14.31
N ILE A 289 -12.81 -5.10 13.49
CA ILE A 289 -12.95 -6.50 13.05
C ILE A 289 -11.72 -7.07 12.35
N GLU A 290 -10.89 -6.23 11.74
CA GLU A 290 -9.63 -6.65 11.09
C GLU A 290 -8.57 -7.10 12.11
N TYR A 291 -8.82 -6.94 13.42
CA TYR A 291 -8.00 -7.60 14.45
C TYR A 291 -8.17 -9.12 14.44
N ASN A 292 -9.21 -9.65 13.77
CA ASN A 292 -9.32 -11.06 13.44
C ASN A 292 -8.54 -11.36 12.12
N PRO A 293 -7.53 -12.27 12.14
CA PRO A 293 -6.71 -12.58 10.97
C PRO A 293 -7.49 -13.11 9.77
N THR A 294 -8.53 -13.93 9.98
CA THR A 294 -9.35 -14.48 8.90
C THR A 294 -10.16 -13.38 8.22
N VAL A 295 -10.75 -12.48 9.00
CA VAL A 295 -11.46 -11.31 8.48
C VAL A 295 -10.50 -10.40 7.69
N ARG A 296 -9.29 -10.20 8.20
CA ARG A 296 -8.24 -9.43 7.51
C ARG A 296 -7.94 -9.99 6.12
N ASP A 297 -7.79 -11.32 5.99
CA ASP A 297 -7.53 -11.98 4.71
C ASP A 297 -8.73 -11.92 3.75
N ILE A 298 -9.96 -12.00 4.25
CA ILE A 298 -11.16 -11.82 3.42
C ILE A 298 -11.22 -10.38 2.90
N ILE A 299 -10.93 -9.39 3.74
CA ILE A 299 -10.92 -7.97 3.35
C ILE A 299 -9.83 -7.72 2.29
N THR A 300 -8.63 -8.28 2.43
CA THR A 300 -7.58 -8.09 1.42
C THR A 300 -7.92 -8.77 0.10
N TYR A 301 -8.57 -9.92 0.13
CA TYR A 301 -9.12 -10.54 -1.08
C TYR A 301 -10.15 -9.63 -1.76
N MET A 302 -11.10 -9.08 -1.00
CA MET A 302 -12.12 -8.15 -1.51
C MET A 302 -11.47 -6.92 -2.17
N THR A 303 -10.50 -6.28 -1.52
CA THR A 303 -9.94 -5.01 -1.98
C THR A 303 -8.88 -5.19 -3.08
N MET A 304 -8.02 -6.20 -2.97
CA MET A 304 -6.86 -6.37 -3.86
C MET A 304 -7.16 -7.22 -5.09
N GLU A 305 -7.97 -8.28 -4.93
CA GLU A 305 -8.27 -9.20 -6.03
C GLU A 305 -9.59 -8.85 -6.72
N LYS A 306 -10.58 -8.40 -5.93
CA LYS A 306 -11.93 -8.10 -6.45
C LYS A 306 -12.19 -6.62 -6.71
N GLY A 307 -11.30 -5.71 -6.27
CA GLY A 307 -11.50 -4.26 -6.42
C GLY A 307 -12.75 -3.73 -5.71
N VAL A 308 -13.21 -4.42 -4.67
CA VAL A 308 -14.34 -4.02 -3.82
C VAL A 308 -13.84 -3.03 -2.78
N HIS A 309 -14.59 -1.97 -2.55
CA HIS A 309 -14.28 -0.98 -1.52
C HIS A 309 -14.81 -1.43 -0.17
N VAL A 310 -13.99 -1.43 0.88
CA VAL A 310 -14.39 -1.86 2.23
C VAL A 310 -14.15 -0.73 3.23
N VAL A 311 -15.18 -0.40 4.02
CA VAL A 311 -15.06 0.52 5.16
C VAL A 311 -15.52 -0.16 6.43
N LEU A 312 -14.68 -0.13 7.46
CA LEU A 312 -14.99 -0.66 8.77
C LEU A 312 -15.08 0.44 9.83
N ALA A 313 -15.94 0.24 10.80
CA ALA A 313 -15.95 1.03 12.02
C ALA A 313 -14.58 0.90 12.70
N ALA A 314 -14.01 2.02 13.15
CA ALA A 314 -12.74 1.96 13.87
C ALA A 314 -12.89 1.23 15.22
N ALA A 315 -14.12 1.07 15.73
CA ALA A 315 -14.55 0.57 17.05
C ALA A 315 -14.64 1.64 18.16
N ASN A 316 -15.36 1.31 19.22
CA ASN A 316 -15.72 2.23 20.31
C ASN A 316 -14.91 2.00 21.62
N GLY A 317 -13.70 1.44 21.53
CA GLY A 317 -12.90 1.05 22.70
C GLY A 317 -11.94 2.10 23.26
N ASN A 318 -11.78 3.26 22.61
CA ASN A 318 -10.80 4.30 22.96
C ASN A 318 -9.34 3.81 23.06
N ILE A 319 -8.96 2.82 22.25
CA ILE A 319 -7.61 2.26 22.22
C ILE A 319 -6.75 2.98 21.15
N ASN A 320 -5.47 3.17 21.45
CA ASN A 320 -4.50 3.66 20.48
C ASN A 320 -4.02 2.49 19.60
N LEU A 321 -4.37 2.49 18.32
CA LEU A 321 -3.96 1.44 17.37
C LEU A 321 -2.44 1.49 17.06
N ASP A 322 -1.76 2.59 17.37
CA ASP A 322 -0.30 2.71 17.29
C ASP A 322 0.41 2.22 18.56
N HIS A 323 -0.33 1.73 19.57
CA HIS A 323 0.26 1.31 20.83
C HIS A 323 1.27 0.16 20.62
N PRO A 324 2.47 0.19 21.24
CA PRO A 324 3.51 -0.83 21.06
C PRO A 324 3.06 -2.28 21.31
N TYR A 325 2.03 -2.46 22.14
CA TYR A 325 1.38 -3.76 22.37
C TYR A 325 0.99 -4.47 21.08
N PHE A 326 0.52 -3.73 20.06
CA PHE A 326 0.12 -4.29 18.78
C PHE A 326 1.30 -4.61 17.87
N ASN A 327 2.54 -4.29 18.24
CA ASN A 327 3.75 -4.57 17.44
C ASN A 327 3.65 -4.10 15.96
N GLY A 328 2.92 -3.00 15.71
CA GLY A 328 2.66 -2.48 14.36
C GLY A 328 1.66 -3.30 13.54
N TYR A 329 0.79 -4.11 14.18
CA TYR A 329 -0.26 -4.87 13.49
C TYR A 329 -1.16 -3.99 12.60
N PHE A 330 -1.41 -2.76 13.05
CA PHE A 330 -2.20 -1.73 12.36
C PHE A 330 -1.34 -0.72 11.58
N ASP A 331 -0.01 -0.91 11.52
CA ASP A 331 0.86 -0.05 10.73
C ASP A 331 0.67 -0.36 9.24
N ARG A 332 0.11 0.60 8.51
CA ARG A 332 -0.14 0.50 7.06
C ARG A 332 1.13 0.25 6.25
N ASN A 333 2.32 0.61 6.76
CA ASN A 333 3.59 0.34 6.08
C ASN A 333 4.03 -1.13 6.23
N LYS A 334 3.56 -1.82 7.26
CA LYS A 334 3.80 -3.27 7.42
C LYS A 334 2.77 -4.08 6.65
N PHE A 335 1.52 -3.64 6.68
CA PHE A 335 0.44 -4.30 5.96
C PHE A 335 -0.70 -3.32 5.74
N ASP A 336 -1.17 -3.26 4.51
CA ASP A 336 -2.26 -2.40 4.12
C ASP A 336 -3.29 -3.20 3.33
N SER A 337 -4.40 -3.50 3.99
CA SER A 337 -5.56 -4.21 3.42
C SER A 337 -6.29 -3.43 2.35
N GLY A 338 -5.99 -2.15 2.13
CA GLY A 338 -6.74 -1.30 1.21
C GLY A 338 -8.12 -0.87 1.73
N SER A 339 -8.54 -1.33 2.92
CA SER A 339 -9.78 -0.89 3.57
C SER A 339 -9.61 0.49 4.24
N ILE A 340 -10.75 1.11 4.54
CA ILE A 340 -10.86 2.40 5.23
C ILE A 340 -11.37 2.18 6.66
N TYR A 341 -10.72 2.80 7.65
CA TYR A 341 -11.18 2.84 9.04
C TYR A 341 -11.91 4.15 9.29
N ALA A 342 -13.15 4.03 9.73
CA ALA A 342 -14.04 5.13 10.06
C ALA A 342 -13.98 5.47 11.55
N GLY A 343 -13.25 6.54 11.89
CA GLY A 343 -13.26 7.17 13.21
C GLY A 343 -14.49 8.07 13.42
N ALA A 344 -14.70 8.51 14.67
CA ALA A 344 -15.87 9.30 15.03
C ALA A 344 -15.50 10.59 15.77
N VAL A 345 -16.19 11.69 15.44
CA VAL A 345 -16.14 12.96 16.19
C VAL A 345 -17.43 13.22 16.93
N THR A 346 -17.35 13.94 18.05
CA THR A 346 -18.51 14.55 18.69
C THR A 346 -18.83 15.86 17.97
N PRO A 347 -19.96 15.98 17.24
CA PRO A 347 -20.16 17.14 16.36
C PRO A 347 -20.27 18.48 17.09
N THR A 348 -20.73 18.48 18.35
CA THR A 348 -20.83 19.68 19.20
C THR A 348 -19.48 20.19 19.70
N THR A 349 -18.41 19.40 19.61
CA THR A 349 -17.04 19.83 19.92
C THR A 349 -16.15 19.86 18.68
N GLY A 350 -16.48 19.07 17.65
CA GLY A 350 -15.65 18.87 16.46
C GLY A 350 -14.34 18.11 16.75
N LEU A 351 -14.25 17.50 17.93
CA LEU A 351 -13.11 16.71 18.38
C LEU A 351 -13.46 15.22 18.34
N ARG A 352 -12.42 14.36 18.33
CA ARG A 352 -12.57 12.91 18.47
C ARG A 352 -13.56 12.57 19.59
N ALA A 353 -14.54 11.73 19.29
CA ALA A 353 -15.44 11.20 20.29
C ALA A 353 -14.64 10.33 21.27
N TYR A 354 -14.91 10.45 22.57
CA TYR A 354 -14.06 9.82 23.60
C TYR A 354 -13.92 8.30 23.44
N PHE A 355 -14.94 7.64 22.87
CA PHE A 355 -14.95 6.20 22.61
C PHE A 355 -14.20 5.81 21.32
N SER A 356 -14.01 6.72 20.36
CA SER A 356 -13.46 6.35 19.05
C SER A 356 -12.03 5.86 19.20
N GLN A 357 -11.74 4.70 18.61
CA GLN A 357 -10.37 4.26 18.35
C GLN A 357 -9.58 5.33 17.58
N TYR A 358 -8.27 5.38 17.80
CA TYR A 358 -7.38 6.42 17.25
C TYR A 358 -6.00 5.88 16.90
N GLY A 359 -5.20 6.68 16.18
CA GLY A 359 -3.88 6.33 15.68
C GLY A 359 -3.80 6.38 14.16
N ARG A 360 -2.61 6.15 13.59
CA ARG A 360 -2.33 6.32 12.16
C ARG A 360 -3.12 5.39 11.24
N ARG A 361 -3.68 4.29 11.76
CA ARG A 361 -4.52 3.38 10.98
C ARG A 361 -5.86 4.00 10.62
N VAL A 362 -6.40 4.90 11.44
CA VAL A 362 -7.70 5.53 11.17
C VAL A 362 -7.54 6.51 10.00
N ASP A 363 -8.23 6.21 8.90
CA ASP A 363 -8.05 6.93 7.64
C ASP A 363 -8.94 8.17 7.56
N LEU A 364 -10.23 7.96 7.86
CA LEU A 364 -11.28 8.94 7.73
C LEU A 364 -12.10 9.00 9.02
N PHE A 365 -12.74 10.14 9.27
CA PHE A 365 -13.74 10.25 10.33
C PHE A 365 -15.01 10.95 9.84
N SER A 366 -16.09 10.77 10.58
CA SER A 366 -17.31 11.55 10.40
C SER A 366 -18.07 11.69 11.72
N TRP A 367 -19.30 12.20 11.64
CA TRP A 367 -20.17 12.43 12.79
C TRP A 367 -20.41 11.13 13.56
N GLY A 368 -20.00 11.12 14.82
CA GLY A 368 -20.17 10.02 15.77
C GLY A 368 -21.37 10.17 16.70
N GLY A 369 -22.30 11.06 16.37
CA GLY A 369 -23.44 11.43 17.20
C GLY A 369 -24.28 12.49 16.52
N SER A 370 -25.48 12.75 17.02
CA SER A 370 -26.43 13.70 16.41
C SER A 370 -26.75 13.39 14.93
N VAL A 371 -26.61 12.13 14.50
CA VAL A 371 -26.93 11.73 13.14
C VAL A 371 -28.44 11.52 13.03
N THR A 372 -29.05 12.31 12.15
CA THR A 372 -30.46 12.18 11.80
C THR A 372 -30.63 11.18 10.67
N THR A 373 -31.41 10.12 10.91
CA THR A 373 -31.60 8.98 9.99
C THR A 373 -32.88 8.21 10.39
N THR A 374 -33.22 7.17 9.64
CA THR A 374 -34.26 6.19 9.99
C THR A 374 -33.88 5.38 11.23
N THR A 375 -34.84 4.74 11.89
CA THR A 375 -34.59 3.80 13.00
C THR A 375 -35.71 2.76 13.04
N TRP A 376 -35.62 1.82 13.96
CA TRP A 376 -36.64 0.79 14.17
C TRP A 376 -36.97 0.64 15.65
N SER A 377 -38.23 0.34 15.95
CA SER A 377 -38.63 -0.12 17.27
C SER A 377 -39.86 -1.02 17.15
N THR A 378 -40.12 -1.84 18.18
CA THR A 378 -41.34 -2.64 18.24
C THR A 378 -42.61 -1.78 18.21
N ALA A 379 -42.56 -0.57 18.78
CA ALA A 379 -43.68 0.38 18.81
C ALA A 379 -43.88 1.12 17.46
N ASN A 380 -42.82 1.35 16.69
CA ASN A 380 -42.89 1.99 15.38
C ASN A 380 -41.92 1.30 14.40
N PRO A 381 -42.31 0.16 13.82
CA PRO A 381 -41.40 -0.68 13.04
C PRO A 381 -41.25 -0.25 11.58
N THR A 382 -42.06 0.71 11.09
CA THR A 382 -42.13 1.04 9.65
C THR A 382 -41.89 2.51 9.33
N SER A 383 -41.92 3.40 10.31
CA SER A 383 -41.90 4.85 10.09
C SER A 383 -41.19 5.60 11.21
N ALA A 384 -40.16 5.00 11.80
CA ALA A 384 -39.42 5.60 12.89
C ALA A 384 -38.17 6.32 12.36
N TYR A 385 -37.89 7.48 12.94
CA TYR A 385 -36.68 8.25 12.68
C TYR A 385 -36.00 8.57 13.99
N THR A 386 -34.73 8.92 13.94
CA THR A 386 -33.95 9.34 15.10
C THR A 386 -33.13 10.58 14.78
N HIS A 387 -32.75 11.33 15.81
CA HIS A 387 -31.77 12.42 15.74
C HIS A 387 -30.49 12.11 16.52
N THR A 388 -30.41 10.92 17.11
CA THR A 388 -29.39 10.60 18.12
C THR A 388 -28.45 9.48 17.67
N TYR A 389 -28.53 9.02 16.41
CA TYR A 389 -27.62 8.00 15.92
C TYR A 389 -26.16 8.36 16.18
N SER A 390 -25.42 7.46 16.84
CA SER A 390 -24.10 7.73 17.41
C SER A 390 -23.16 6.53 17.33
N GLY A 391 -21.91 6.74 17.73
CA GLY A 391 -20.86 5.72 17.68
C GLY A 391 -20.02 5.84 16.41
N THR A 392 -18.92 5.07 16.33
CA THR A 392 -18.24 4.84 15.04
C THR A 392 -19.20 4.20 14.03
N SER A 393 -20.20 3.48 14.52
CA SER A 393 -21.36 2.96 13.78
C SER A 393 -22.15 4.03 13.03
N SER A 394 -22.18 5.29 13.49
CA SER A 394 -22.81 6.39 12.75
C SER A 394 -21.88 7.05 11.72
N ALA A 395 -20.58 7.09 12.00
CA ALA A 395 -19.59 7.63 11.07
C ALA A 395 -19.29 6.69 9.90
N ASN A 396 -19.33 5.38 10.15
CA ASN A 396 -19.06 4.31 9.19
C ASN A 396 -20.02 4.31 7.96
N PRO A 397 -21.36 4.32 8.10
CA PRO A 397 -22.30 4.42 6.99
C PRO A 397 -22.23 5.78 6.28
N ILE A 398 -21.87 6.87 6.97
CA ILE A 398 -21.58 8.14 6.30
C ILE A 398 -20.42 7.97 5.32
N ILE A 399 -19.33 7.35 5.76
CA ILE A 399 -18.15 7.13 4.91
C ILE A 399 -18.46 6.11 3.80
N ALA A 400 -19.27 5.08 4.04
CA ALA A 400 -19.72 4.16 3.00
C ALA A 400 -20.48 4.89 1.88
N GLY A 401 -21.40 5.79 2.23
CA GLY A 401 -22.10 6.64 1.28
C GLY A 401 -21.15 7.56 0.49
N VAL A 402 -20.13 8.13 1.15
CA VAL A 402 -19.08 8.93 0.49
C VAL A 402 -18.31 8.10 -0.54
N MET A 403 -17.89 6.89 -0.18
CA MET A 403 -17.15 6.01 -1.09
C MET A 403 -18.00 5.65 -2.31
N ALA A 404 -19.28 5.30 -2.10
CA ALA A 404 -20.22 5.00 -3.16
C ALA A 404 -20.45 6.22 -4.07
N SER A 405 -20.61 7.42 -3.50
CA SER A 405 -20.76 8.67 -4.27
C SER A 405 -19.55 8.92 -5.15
N LEU A 406 -18.33 8.84 -4.62
CA LEU A 406 -17.12 9.13 -5.40
C LEU A 406 -16.89 8.08 -6.51
N GLN A 407 -17.13 6.80 -6.22
CA GLN A 407 -17.06 5.73 -7.22
C GLN A 407 -18.15 5.87 -8.29
N GLY A 408 -19.37 6.30 -7.91
CA GLY A 408 -20.45 6.59 -8.85
C GLY A 408 -20.09 7.71 -9.81
N VAL A 409 -19.47 8.79 -9.31
CA VAL A 409 -18.94 9.89 -10.14
C VAL A 409 -17.86 9.39 -11.09
N ALA A 410 -16.93 8.54 -10.64
CA ALA A 410 -15.91 7.96 -11.51
C ALA A 410 -16.53 7.19 -12.69
N ARG A 411 -17.53 6.32 -12.40
CA ARG A 411 -18.25 5.56 -13.44
C ARG A 411 -18.98 6.49 -14.41
N ALA A 412 -19.72 7.47 -13.89
CA ALA A 412 -20.50 8.40 -14.70
C ALA A 412 -19.64 9.31 -15.61
N ASN A 413 -18.37 9.49 -15.27
CA ASN A 413 -17.41 10.28 -16.06
C ASN A 413 -16.44 9.41 -16.87
N GLY A 414 -16.72 8.11 -17.04
CA GLY A 414 -15.92 7.22 -17.89
C GLY A 414 -14.54 6.86 -17.33
N LEU A 415 -14.33 7.03 -16.02
CA LEU A 415 -13.09 6.66 -15.32
C LEU A 415 -13.12 5.20 -14.80
N GLY A 416 -14.25 4.51 -14.96
CA GLY A 416 -14.40 3.11 -14.53
C GLY A 416 -14.40 2.93 -13.01
N ASN A 417 -13.90 1.78 -12.56
CA ASN A 417 -13.80 1.43 -11.15
C ASN A 417 -12.47 1.92 -10.59
N LEU A 418 -12.53 2.71 -9.52
CA LEU A 418 -11.34 3.14 -8.79
C LEU A 418 -10.80 1.95 -7.99
N ALA A 419 -9.48 1.78 -7.97
CA ALA A 419 -8.86 0.84 -7.04
C ALA A 419 -9.09 1.32 -5.59
N PRO A 420 -9.32 0.43 -4.60
CA PRO A 420 -9.62 0.83 -3.23
C PRO A 420 -8.60 1.75 -2.57
N LYS A 421 -7.30 1.50 -2.80
CA LYS A 421 -6.23 2.36 -2.28
C LYS A 421 -6.24 3.75 -2.90
N GLU A 422 -6.61 3.86 -4.17
CA GLU A 422 -6.68 5.13 -4.89
C GLU A 422 -7.89 5.95 -4.43
N LEU A 423 -9.06 5.32 -4.29
CA LEU A 423 -10.25 5.95 -3.71
C LEU A 423 -9.95 6.50 -2.32
N ARG A 424 -9.31 5.69 -1.45
CA ARG A 424 -8.88 6.12 -0.12
C ARG A 424 -7.88 7.29 -0.19
N ARG A 425 -6.89 7.25 -1.09
CA ARG A 425 -5.90 8.32 -1.26
C ARG A 425 -6.59 9.64 -1.59
N ILE A 426 -7.51 9.65 -2.56
CA ILE A 426 -8.27 10.85 -2.93
C ILE A 426 -9.01 11.40 -1.72
N LEU A 427 -9.77 10.56 -1.01
CA LEU A 427 -10.55 10.99 0.16
C LEU A 427 -9.66 11.53 1.30
N VAL A 428 -8.50 10.92 1.55
CA VAL A 428 -7.56 11.35 2.59
C VAL A 428 -6.85 12.66 2.21
N GLU A 429 -6.46 12.83 0.95
CA GLU A 429 -5.78 14.05 0.48
C GLU A 429 -6.70 15.26 0.47
N THR A 430 -7.98 15.07 0.13
CA THR A 430 -8.95 16.17 0.02
C THR A 430 -9.75 16.40 1.28
N GLY A 431 -9.65 15.51 2.26
CA GLY A 431 -10.33 15.66 3.54
C GLY A 431 -9.76 16.78 4.42
N TYR A 432 -10.58 17.24 5.37
CA TYR A 432 -10.23 18.30 6.31
C TYR A 432 -10.10 17.78 7.75
N PRO A 433 -9.25 18.41 8.59
CA PRO A 433 -9.00 17.92 9.95
C PRO A 433 -10.19 18.14 10.89
N GLN A 434 -10.10 17.60 12.10
CA GLN A 434 -10.93 17.98 13.25
C GLN A 434 -10.92 19.49 13.50
N ALA A 435 -11.87 20.00 14.29
CA ALA A 435 -12.02 21.45 14.54
C ALA A 435 -10.79 22.13 15.17
N ASN A 436 -9.89 21.37 15.81
CA ASN A 436 -8.62 21.87 16.34
C ASN A 436 -7.43 21.74 15.36
N GLY A 437 -7.65 21.24 14.15
CA GLY A 437 -6.61 21.00 13.15
C GLY A 437 -5.85 19.67 13.28
N ASN A 438 -6.18 18.81 14.25
CA ASN A 438 -5.48 17.54 14.44
C ASN A 438 -5.94 16.49 13.42
N ARG A 439 -5.01 15.99 12.57
CA ARG A 439 -5.24 14.86 11.64
C ARG A 439 -4.71 13.52 12.16
N THR A 440 -3.90 13.56 13.22
CA THR A 440 -3.14 12.39 13.69
C THR A 440 -3.92 11.51 14.67
N GLU A 441 -5.04 12.01 15.19
CA GLU A 441 -5.91 11.26 16.09
C GLU A 441 -6.78 10.27 15.31
N ILE A 442 -7.59 10.72 14.36
CA ILE A 442 -8.58 9.87 13.65
C ILE A 442 -8.67 10.17 12.15
N GLY A 443 -7.59 10.61 11.53
CA GLY A 443 -7.56 10.89 10.09
C GLY A 443 -8.23 12.22 9.73
N VAL A 444 -8.97 12.23 8.61
CA VAL A 444 -9.63 13.44 8.08
C VAL A 444 -11.12 13.21 7.80
N GLN A 445 -11.93 14.25 7.88
CA GLN A 445 -13.31 14.19 7.40
C GLN A 445 -13.32 14.32 5.88
N PRO A 446 -13.92 13.38 5.13
CA PRO A 446 -13.97 13.48 3.69
C PRO A 446 -14.81 14.69 3.26
N ASP A 447 -14.42 15.28 2.13
CA ASP A 447 -15.16 16.35 1.45
C ASP A 447 -15.38 15.91 0.01
N LEU A 448 -16.61 15.52 -0.32
CA LEU A 448 -16.95 15.00 -1.64
C LEU A 448 -16.77 16.03 -2.75
N GLU A 449 -16.99 17.32 -2.49
CA GLU A 449 -16.80 18.36 -3.50
C GLU A 449 -15.32 18.45 -3.89
N ALA A 450 -14.44 18.48 -2.88
CA ALA A 450 -13.00 18.51 -3.09
C ALA A 450 -12.49 17.20 -3.70
N ALA A 451 -13.00 16.05 -3.24
CA ALA A 451 -12.64 14.73 -3.74
C ALA A 451 -13.05 14.55 -5.22
N ILE A 452 -14.25 14.98 -5.61
CA ILE A 452 -14.72 14.94 -6.99
C ILE A 452 -13.88 15.86 -7.87
N ARG A 453 -13.60 17.09 -7.42
CA ARG A 453 -12.72 18.00 -8.18
C ARG A 453 -11.35 17.35 -8.41
N LYS A 454 -10.76 16.75 -7.38
CA LYS A 454 -9.48 16.05 -7.49
C LYS A 454 -9.58 14.85 -8.42
N LEU A 455 -10.57 13.98 -8.24
CA LEU A 455 -10.80 12.81 -9.11
C LEU A 455 -10.88 13.21 -10.58
N LEU A 456 -11.64 14.26 -10.90
CA LEU A 456 -11.79 14.73 -12.27
C LEU A 456 -10.53 15.45 -12.78
N ALA A 457 -9.76 16.12 -11.91
CA ALA A 457 -8.48 16.71 -12.29
C ALA A 457 -7.38 15.67 -12.53
N ASP A 458 -7.26 14.70 -11.62
CA ASP A 458 -6.32 13.57 -11.70
C ASP A 458 -6.72 12.61 -12.85
N GLY A 459 -8.02 12.51 -13.17
CA GLY A 459 -8.62 11.66 -14.22
C GLY A 459 -8.66 12.27 -15.63
N VAL A 460 -8.20 13.52 -15.82
CA VAL A 460 -8.01 14.12 -17.15
C VAL A 460 -6.55 13.95 -17.55
N GLY A 461 -6.26 12.99 -18.46
CA GLY A 461 -5.11 13.14 -19.36
C GLY A 461 -3.95 12.14 -19.30
N GLN A 462 -4.10 10.91 -18.81
CA GLN A 462 -3.04 9.91 -19.00
C GLN A 462 -3.27 9.12 -20.31
N PRO A 463 -2.36 9.21 -21.30
CA PRO A 463 -2.48 8.46 -22.54
C PRO A 463 -2.36 6.95 -22.28
N PRO A 464 -2.89 6.09 -23.17
CA PRO A 464 -2.63 4.66 -23.10
C PRO A 464 -1.12 4.39 -23.13
N MET A 465 -0.70 3.34 -22.44
CA MET A 465 0.69 2.88 -22.37
C MET A 465 0.81 1.53 -23.07
N GLY A 466 1.94 1.24 -23.69
CA GLY A 466 2.12 -0.04 -24.38
C GLY A 466 3.38 -0.13 -25.23
N ARG A 467 3.52 -1.27 -25.92
CA ARG A 467 4.59 -1.55 -26.89
C ARG A 467 4.08 -2.37 -28.07
N LEU A 468 4.73 -2.22 -29.21
CA LEU A 468 4.56 -3.09 -30.38
C LEU A 468 5.65 -4.15 -30.33
N ALA A 469 5.28 -5.43 -30.47
CA ALA A 469 6.21 -6.54 -30.54
C ALA A 469 6.19 -7.12 -31.96
N ILE A 470 7.30 -6.96 -32.68
CA ILE A 470 7.57 -7.55 -34.00
C ILE A 470 8.98 -8.17 -33.99
N PRO A 471 9.29 -9.13 -34.87
CA PRO A 471 10.65 -9.67 -34.99
C PRO A 471 11.63 -8.61 -35.50
N GLU A 472 12.87 -8.67 -35.03
CA GLU A 472 13.94 -7.74 -35.46
C GLU A 472 14.29 -7.90 -36.95
N GLN A 473 14.06 -9.09 -37.52
CA GLN A 473 14.36 -9.44 -38.90
C GLN A 473 13.29 -10.36 -39.49
N ALA A 474 13.04 -10.23 -40.78
CA ALA A 474 12.29 -11.18 -41.60
C ALA A 474 13.00 -11.36 -42.94
N LYS A 475 12.87 -12.52 -43.58
CA LYS A 475 13.41 -12.73 -44.93
C LYS A 475 12.54 -12.03 -45.97
N SER A 476 13.15 -11.67 -47.09
CA SER A 476 12.46 -11.21 -48.30
C SER A 476 11.32 -12.17 -48.66
N GLY A 477 10.07 -11.70 -48.59
CA GLY A 477 8.86 -12.49 -48.87
C GLY A 477 8.32 -13.33 -47.70
N GLU A 478 8.90 -13.26 -46.50
CA GLU A 478 8.45 -14.04 -45.34
C GLU A 478 7.22 -13.43 -44.65
N THR A 479 6.30 -14.29 -44.21
CA THR A 479 5.18 -13.90 -43.34
C THR A 479 5.53 -14.08 -41.88
N PHE A 480 5.27 -13.06 -41.07
CA PHE A 480 5.48 -13.07 -39.62
C PHE A 480 4.29 -12.46 -38.87
N ASN A 481 4.23 -12.71 -37.56
CA ASN A 481 3.20 -12.15 -36.68
C ASN A 481 3.79 -11.11 -35.73
N GLY A 482 3.01 -10.07 -35.43
CA GLY A 482 3.27 -9.07 -34.41
C GLY A 482 2.09 -8.91 -33.46
N HIS A 483 2.34 -8.35 -32.28
CA HIS A 483 1.31 -8.10 -31.27
C HIS A 483 1.54 -6.76 -30.55
N VAL A 484 0.47 -6.01 -30.30
CA VAL A 484 0.46 -4.78 -29.52
C VAL A 484 0.04 -5.10 -28.09
N TYR A 485 0.95 -4.90 -27.14
CA TYR A 485 0.65 -5.00 -25.71
C TYR A 485 0.40 -3.58 -25.20
N ALA A 486 -0.86 -3.24 -24.94
CA ALA A 486 -1.23 -1.91 -24.47
C ALA A 486 -2.34 -1.97 -23.43
N GLU A 487 -2.31 -1.00 -22.53
CA GLU A 487 -3.31 -0.79 -21.49
C GLU A 487 -3.65 0.70 -21.38
N SER A 488 -4.91 1.02 -21.08
CA SER A 488 -5.25 2.35 -20.61
C SER A 488 -5.03 2.38 -19.10
N PRO A 489 -4.32 3.36 -18.54
CA PRO A 489 -4.25 3.58 -17.09
C PRO A 489 -5.64 3.73 -16.44
N THR A 490 -6.65 4.07 -17.24
CA THR A 490 -8.06 4.20 -16.83
C THR A 490 -8.93 3.00 -17.26
N GLN A 491 -8.31 1.92 -17.75
CA GLN A 491 -8.96 0.69 -18.23
C GLN A 491 -10.05 0.90 -19.31
N LYS A 492 -10.00 2.02 -20.04
CA LYS A 492 -10.87 2.23 -21.20
C LYS A 492 -10.61 1.19 -22.30
N PRO A 493 -11.65 0.77 -23.04
CA PRO A 493 -11.48 -0.05 -24.23
C PRO A 493 -10.53 0.62 -25.24
N LEU A 494 -9.58 -0.16 -25.76
CA LEU A 494 -8.59 0.33 -26.73
C LEU A 494 -9.02 -0.01 -28.15
N THR A 495 -8.73 0.90 -29.06
CA THR A 495 -8.83 0.73 -30.51
C THR A 495 -7.44 0.81 -31.11
N TYR A 496 -7.19 0.04 -32.17
CA TYR A 496 -5.90 -0.05 -32.83
C TYR A 496 -6.06 0.38 -34.28
N ARG A 497 -5.04 1.03 -34.82
CA ARG A 497 -4.93 1.29 -36.24
C ARG A 497 -3.48 1.26 -36.64
N TRP A 498 -3.10 0.30 -37.46
CA TRP A 498 -1.71 0.14 -37.89
C TRP A 498 -1.57 0.31 -39.39
N ASN A 499 -0.41 0.82 -39.79
CA ASN A 499 0.03 0.96 -41.16
C ASN A 499 1.44 0.36 -41.27
N ALA A 500 1.62 -0.48 -42.27
CA ALA A 500 2.84 -1.18 -42.62
C ALA A 500 3.13 -0.98 -44.10
N ASP A 501 3.54 0.22 -44.48
CA ASP A 501 3.83 0.59 -45.87
C ASP A 501 4.80 -0.42 -46.53
N GLY A 502 4.37 -0.98 -47.67
CA GLY A 502 5.12 -1.97 -48.44
C GLY A 502 4.96 -3.43 -47.96
N PHE A 503 4.31 -3.67 -46.82
CA PHE A 503 3.92 -5.02 -46.38
C PHE A 503 2.53 -5.39 -46.91
N THR A 504 2.22 -6.69 -46.85
CA THR A 504 0.89 -7.20 -47.18
C THR A 504 0.27 -7.89 -45.96
N PRO A 505 -0.92 -7.46 -45.48
CA PRO A 505 -1.66 -6.26 -45.87
C PRO A 505 -0.96 -4.95 -45.43
N PRO A 506 -1.25 -3.80 -46.07
CA PRO A 506 -0.62 -2.52 -45.76
C PRO A 506 -1.21 -1.82 -44.52
N ASP A 507 -2.40 -2.21 -44.07
CA ASP A 507 -3.09 -1.62 -42.91
C ASP A 507 -4.05 -2.59 -42.21
N GLY A 508 -4.49 -2.23 -41.00
CA GLY A 508 -5.48 -2.96 -40.20
C GLY A 508 -5.79 -2.31 -38.85
N ASP A 509 -6.69 -2.93 -38.07
CA ASP A 509 -7.33 -2.32 -36.89
C ASP A 509 -7.35 -3.21 -35.61
N GLY A 510 -6.68 -4.36 -35.66
CA GLY A 510 -6.57 -5.30 -34.55
C GLY A 510 -5.28 -5.16 -33.72
N PRO A 511 -5.23 -5.71 -32.48
CA PRO A 511 -4.02 -5.75 -31.65
C PRO A 511 -2.97 -6.74 -32.17
N THR A 512 -3.35 -7.67 -33.04
CA THR A 512 -2.46 -8.61 -33.72
C THR A 512 -2.24 -8.19 -35.17
N LEU A 513 -1.00 -8.35 -35.63
CA LEU A 513 -0.59 -8.11 -37.01
C LEU A 513 -0.10 -9.44 -37.59
N SER A 514 -0.48 -9.75 -38.84
CA SER A 514 0.10 -10.84 -39.61
C SER A 514 0.47 -10.28 -40.97
N LEU A 515 1.78 -10.15 -41.22
CA LEU A 515 2.32 -9.35 -42.32
C LEU A 515 3.31 -10.15 -43.14
N THR A 516 3.27 -10.00 -44.45
CA THR A 516 4.28 -10.51 -45.39
C THR A 516 5.23 -9.40 -45.81
N ALA A 517 6.53 -9.63 -45.63
CA ALA A 517 7.59 -8.69 -45.99
C ALA A 517 7.74 -8.55 -47.52
N PRO A 518 7.98 -7.33 -48.05
CA PRO A 518 8.22 -7.14 -49.47
C PRO A 518 9.51 -7.84 -49.94
N PRO A 519 9.60 -8.20 -51.23
CA PRO A 519 10.83 -8.71 -51.80
C PRO A 519 11.91 -7.63 -51.86
N VAL A 520 13.13 -7.96 -51.43
CA VAL A 520 14.29 -7.04 -51.44
C VAL A 520 15.55 -7.76 -51.94
N THR A 521 16.44 -7.03 -52.63
CA THR A 521 17.70 -7.58 -53.18
C THR A 521 18.93 -7.24 -52.32
N ALA A 522 18.75 -6.44 -51.27
CA ALA A 522 19.75 -6.14 -50.26
C ALA A 522 19.04 -5.99 -48.90
N ASP A 523 19.77 -6.21 -47.81
CA ASP A 523 19.24 -6.02 -46.45
C ASP A 523 18.64 -4.61 -46.32
N THR A 524 17.33 -4.54 -46.09
CA THR A 524 16.58 -3.28 -46.11
C THR A 524 15.95 -3.02 -44.75
N LEU A 525 16.30 -1.90 -44.11
CA LEU A 525 15.68 -1.46 -42.86
C LEU A 525 14.33 -0.81 -43.15
N THR A 526 13.29 -1.24 -42.45
CA THR A 526 11.93 -0.70 -42.53
C THR A 526 11.32 -0.58 -41.14
N SER A 527 10.10 -0.07 -41.03
CA SER A 527 9.40 0.12 -39.76
C SER A 527 7.89 -0.04 -39.88
N ILE A 528 7.25 -0.56 -38.84
CA ILE A 528 5.80 -0.68 -38.73
C ILE A 528 5.32 0.26 -37.62
N SER A 529 4.20 0.94 -37.85
CA SER A 529 3.61 1.86 -36.87
C SER A 529 2.19 1.45 -36.49
N VAL A 530 1.85 1.59 -35.20
CA VAL A 530 0.51 1.34 -34.66
C VAL A 530 0.06 2.52 -33.81
N ALA A 531 -1.08 3.10 -34.13
CA ALA A 531 -1.80 4.01 -33.25
C ALA A 531 -2.74 3.22 -32.34
N VAL A 532 -2.64 3.42 -31.03
CA VAL A 532 -3.51 2.83 -30.01
C VAL A 532 -4.29 3.96 -29.36
N SER A 533 -5.62 3.95 -29.43
CA SER A 533 -6.46 5.02 -28.89
C SER A 533 -7.48 4.50 -27.88
N ASP A 534 -7.67 5.25 -26.81
CA ASP A 534 -8.73 5.02 -25.81
C ASP A 534 -10.01 5.84 -26.10
N GLY A 535 -10.11 6.43 -27.30
CA GLY A 535 -11.17 7.34 -27.72
C GLY A 535 -10.95 8.81 -27.35
N THR A 536 -9.96 9.11 -26.50
CA THR A 536 -9.62 10.47 -26.04
C THR A 536 -8.15 10.85 -26.25
N HIS A 537 -7.25 9.88 -26.13
CA HIS A 537 -5.81 10.02 -26.32
C HIS A 537 -5.31 8.92 -27.27
N THR A 538 -4.20 9.15 -27.95
CA THR A 538 -3.59 8.20 -28.89
C THR A 538 -2.10 8.02 -28.58
N LEU A 539 -1.69 6.78 -28.34
CA LEU A 539 -0.32 6.34 -28.26
C LEU A 539 0.13 5.86 -29.64
N ASN A 540 1.21 6.44 -30.18
CA ASN A 540 1.81 5.97 -31.44
C ASN A 540 3.05 5.13 -31.13
N LEU A 541 3.00 3.86 -31.51
CA LEU A 541 4.07 2.88 -31.39
C LEU A 541 4.74 2.69 -32.75
N ARG A 542 6.06 2.58 -32.78
CA ARG A 542 6.81 2.33 -34.00
C ARG A 542 8.02 1.45 -33.70
N GLU A 543 8.15 0.36 -34.43
CA GLU A 543 9.29 -0.55 -34.31
C GLU A 543 9.96 -0.74 -35.66
N ASN A 544 11.28 -0.88 -35.63
CA ASN A 544 12.10 -1.09 -36.82
C ASN A 544 12.40 -2.59 -37.00
N MET A 545 12.50 -3.03 -38.25
CA MET A 545 12.92 -4.39 -38.58
C MET A 545 13.74 -4.40 -39.88
N THR A 546 14.61 -5.40 -40.04
CA THR A 546 15.39 -5.57 -41.27
C THR A 546 14.83 -6.70 -42.12
N ILE A 547 14.54 -6.41 -43.39
CA ILE A 547 14.21 -7.44 -44.38
C ILE A 547 15.52 -7.96 -44.97
N LYS A 548 15.81 -9.24 -44.76
CA LYS A 548 17.03 -9.90 -45.25
C LYS A 548 16.89 -10.28 -46.72
N ALA A 549 17.87 -9.90 -47.53
CA ALA A 549 17.93 -10.32 -48.93
C ALA A 549 18.09 -11.85 -49.04
N PRO A 550 17.65 -12.47 -50.14
CA PRO A 550 17.92 -13.89 -50.40
C PRO A 550 19.43 -14.17 -50.37
N ASP A 551 19.84 -15.28 -49.75
CA ASP A 551 21.23 -15.72 -49.70
C ASP A 551 21.72 -16.06 -51.13
N GLU A 552 22.63 -15.26 -51.70
CA GLU A 552 23.42 -15.69 -52.88
C GLU A 552 24.70 -16.43 -52.43
N PRO A 553 25.09 -17.52 -53.12
CA PRO A 553 26.27 -18.30 -52.75
C PRO A 553 27.57 -17.56 -53.13
N PRO A 554 28.59 -17.49 -52.26
CA PRO A 554 29.81 -16.75 -52.56
C PRO A 554 30.83 -17.57 -53.38
N VAL A 555 31.37 -16.94 -54.42
CA VAL A 555 32.51 -17.39 -55.23
C VAL A 555 33.83 -16.98 -54.56
N GLY A 556 34.79 -17.89 -54.36
CA GLY A 556 36.17 -17.54 -53.90
C GLY A 556 37.05 -18.68 -53.34
N ASP A 557 38.38 -18.46 -53.38
CA ASP A 557 39.65 -19.22 -53.15
C ASP A 557 39.73 -20.47 -52.22
N CYS A 558 38.64 -21.18 -52.02
CA CYS A 558 38.65 -22.46 -51.32
C CYS A 558 39.38 -23.53 -52.15
N ALA A 559 40.30 -24.27 -51.52
CA ALA A 559 40.69 -25.57 -52.05
C ALA A 559 39.46 -26.50 -52.08
N ASP A 560 39.55 -27.62 -52.79
CA ASP A 560 38.44 -28.56 -52.89
C ASP A 560 37.92 -28.96 -51.49
N PRO A 561 36.59 -29.10 -51.29
CA PRO A 561 36.02 -29.49 -50.00
C PRO A 561 36.64 -30.79 -49.50
N TRP A 562 36.92 -30.86 -48.20
CA TRP A 562 37.35 -32.09 -47.56
C TRP A 562 36.26 -33.17 -47.68
N ILE A 563 36.65 -34.37 -48.13
CA ILE A 563 35.76 -35.51 -48.35
C ILE A 563 36.16 -36.60 -47.35
N ALA A 564 35.24 -36.93 -46.43
CA ALA A 564 35.49 -37.90 -45.36
C ALA A 564 35.97 -39.28 -45.85
N SER A 565 35.44 -39.74 -46.99
CA SER A 565 35.78 -41.05 -47.57
C SER A 565 37.08 -41.07 -48.38
N LYS A 566 37.64 -39.92 -48.76
CA LYS A 566 38.85 -39.83 -49.59
C LYS A 566 40.10 -40.13 -48.76
N VAL A 567 41.00 -40.93 -49.31
CA VAL A 567 42.35 -41.13 -48.78
C VAL A 567 43.24 -39.97 -49.23
N TYR A 568 43.84 -39.27 -48.26
CA TYR A 568 44.76 -38.16 -48.46
C TYR A 568 46.19 -38.62 -48.17
N ALA A 569 46.87 -39.13 -49.20
CA ALA A 569 48.21 -39.72 -49.09
C ALA A 569 49.34 -38.79 -49.57
N VAL A 570 49.02 -37.68 -50.22
CA VAL A 570 50.00 -36.75 -50.81
C VAL A 570 50.26 -35.60 -49.84
N VAL A 571 51.46 -35.56 -49.26
CA VAL A 571 51.87 -34.43 -48.40
C VAL A 571 51.83 -33.13 -49.20
N GLY A 572 51.15 -32.12 -48.66
CA GLY A 572 50.94 -30.82 -49.30
C GLY A 572 49.64 -30.68 -50.10
N GLU A 573 48.88 -31.77 -50.32
CA GLU A 573 47.53 -31.68 -50.90
C GLU A 573 46.63 -30.78 -50.04
N LYS A 574 45.83 -29.92 -50.67
CA LYS A 574 45.01 -28.91 -49.97
C LYS A 574 43.52 -29.25 -50.01
N VAL A 575 42.83 -28.97 -48.90
CA VAL A 575 41.37 -29.10 -48.79
C VAL A 575 40.79 -27.91 -48.04
N SER A 576 39.50 -27.62 -48.26
CA SER A 576 38.74 -26.66 -47.44
C SER A 576 37.76 -27.36 -46.50
N TYR A 577 37.65 -26.85 -45.27
CA TYR A 577 36.63 -27.28 -44.31
C TYR A 577 36.33 -26.15 -43.32
N SER A 578 35.05 -25.88 -43.03
CA SER A 578 34.64 -24.88 -42.03
C SER A 578 35.27 -23.47 -42.22
N GLY A 579 35.44 -23.03 -43.48
CA GLY A 579 35.99 -21.72 -43.81
C GLY A 579 37.52 -21.58 -43.71
N TYR A 580 38.26 -22.70 -43.65
CA TYR A 580 39.74 -22.71 -43.65
C TYR A 580 40.30 -23.65 -44.72
N ASN A 581 41.44 -23.27 -45.31
CA ASN A 581 42.27 -24.18 -46.11
C ASN A 581 43.22 -24.94 -45.17
N TYR A 582 43.36 -26.24 -45.42
CA TYR A 582 44.28 -27.15 -44.75
C TYR A 582 45.17 -27.83 -45.78
N GLN A 583 46.39 -28.19 -45.40
CA GLN A 583 47.25 -29.06 -46.19
C GLN A 583 47.53 -30.37 -45.46
N VAL A 584 47.67 -31.45 -46.20
CA VAL A 584 48.07 -32.76 -45.68
C VAL A 584 49.51 -32.68 -45.18
N ALA A 585 49.74 -33.04 -43.91
CA ALA A 585 51.06 -33.11 -43.30
C ALA A 585 51.61 -34.55 -43.29
N HIS A 586 50.74 -35.56 -43.19
CA HIS A 586 51.02 -36.99 -43.38
C HIS A 586 49.72 -37.73 -43.67
N TRP A 587 49.80 -38.99 -44.11
CA TRP A 587 48.66 -39.81 -44.56
C TRP A 587 47.44 -39.72 -43.64
N THR A 588 46.25 -39.55 -44.22
CA THR A 588 44.99 -39.55 -43.46
C THR A 588 43.76 -39.94 -44.29
N GLN A 589 42.74 -40.49 -43.62
CA GLN A 589 41.40 -40.72 -44.16
C GLN A 589 40.39 -40.50 -43.03
N ASN A 590 39.26 -39.86 -43.32
CA ASN A 590 38.18 -39.57 -42.35
C ASN A 590 38.57 -38.71 -41.12
N ALA A 591 39.82 -38.24 -41.01
CA ALA A 591 40.20 -37.29 -39.96
C ALA A 591 39.73 -35.88 -40.33
N ARG A 592 38.74 -35.35 -39.61
CA ARG A 592 38.24 -33.99 -39.80
C ARG A 592 39.35 -32.93 -39.67
N PRO A 593 39.54 -32.02 -40.65
CA PRO A 593 40.63 -31.03 -40.62
C PRO A 593 40.57 -30.05 -39.45
N ASP A 594 39.38 -29.63 -39.01
CA ASP A 594 39.22 -28.66 -37.91
C ASP A 594 39.51 -29.25 -36.52
N LEU A 595 39.51 -30.58 -36.38
CA LEU A 595 39.82 -31.26 -35.12
C LEU A 595 41.25 -31.85 -35.12
N ASN A 596 41.80 -32.11 -36.30
CA ASN A 596 43.04 -32.86 -36.48
C ASN A 596 44.14 -32.03 -37.17
N PHE A 597 44.28 -30.76 -36.78
CA PHE A 597 45.32 -29.87 -37.32
C PHE A 597 46.38 -29.39 -36.33
N VAL A 598 47.51 -28.97 -36.87
CA VAL A 598 48.51 -28.09 -36.22
C VAL A 598 48.65 -26.78 -37.00
N GLU A 599 49.05 -25.70 -36.32
CA GLU A 599 49.41 -24.43 -36.99
C GLU A 599 50.83 -24.51 -37.60
N THR A 600 51.74 -25.18 -36.88
CA THR A 600 53.14 -25.34 -37.26
C THR A 600 53.63 -26.76 -36.95
N GLY A 601 54.53 -27.29 -37.78
CA GLY A 601 55.03 -28.67 -37.66
C GLY A 601 54.13 -29.70 -38.37
N ALA A 602 54.28 -30.97 -38.01
CA ALA A 602 53.62 -32.11 -38.69
C ALA A 602 53.03 -33.15 -37.71
N ALA A 603 52.75 -32.75 -36.46
CA ALA A 603 52.30 -33.66 -35.40
C ALA A 603 50.85 -34.18 -35.56
N LYS A 604 50.05 -33.53 -36.41
CA LYS A 604 48.70 -33.96 -36.78
C LYS A 604 48.58 -34.06 -38.30
N PRO A 605 47.62 -34.84 -38.83
CA PRO A 605 47.53 -35.12 -40.27
C PRO A 605 47.24 -33.88 -41.12
N TRP A 606 46.70 -32.81 -40.53
CA TRP A 606 46.45 -31.55 -41.21
C TRP A 606 47.36 -30.44 -40.67
N ARG A 607 47.82 -29.56 -41.56
CA ARG A 607 48.35 -28.25 -41.19
C ARG A 607 47.43 -27.16 -41.70
N ARG A 608 46.99 -26.26 -40.82
CA ARG A 608 46.09 -25.17 -41.21
C ARG A 608 46.86 -24.09 -41.96
N LEU A 609 46.33 -23.66 -43.10
CA LEU A 609 46.96 -22.65 -43.96
C LEU A 609 46.38 -21.24 -43.76
N GLY A 610 45.20 -21.15 -43.15
CA GLY A 610 44.47 -19.91 -42.93
C GLY A 610 43.03 -20.01 -43.41
N THR A 611 42.25 -18.95 -43.18
CA THR A 611 40.87 -18.87 -43.64
C THR A 611 40.82 -18.93 -45.17
N CYS A 612 39.87 -19.69 -45.72
CA CYS A 612 39.60 -19.73 -47.15
C CYS A 612 38.25 -19.09 -47.44
N GLY A 613 38.17 -18.43 -48.59
CA GLY A 613 37.15 -17.40 -48.82
C GLY A 613 37.74 -16.01 -48.57
N SER A 614 37.82 -15.23 -49.66
CA SER A 614 38.10 -13.80 -49.86
C SER A 614 39.23 -13.08 -49.10
N GLY A 615 39.77 -13.62 -48.01
CA GLY A 615 40.70 -12.90 -47.13
C GLY A 615 40.14 -11.56 -46.65
N LEU A 616 38.82 -11.38 -46.69
CA LEU A 616 38.17 -10.15 -46.26
C LEU A 616 38.19 -10.08 -44.73
N PRO A 617 38.34 -8.88 -44.17
CA PRO A 617 38.21 -8.72 -42.73
C PRO A 617 36.81 -9.13 -42.27
N VAL A 618 36.68 -9.58 -41.02
CA VAL A 618 35.40 -9.85 -40.36
C VAL A 618 35.42 -9.11 -39.03
N ALA A 619 34.49 -8.18 -38.83
CA ALA A 619 34.32 -7.48 -37.57
C ALA A 619 33.55 -8.34 -36.56
N ARG A 620 34.01 -8.38 -35.31
CA ARG A 620 33.29 -8.99 -34.18
C ARG A 620 33.43 -8.09 -32.97
N ILE A 621 32.34 -7.91 -32.22
CA ILE A 621 32.31 -7.14 -30.97
C ILE A 621 31.95 -8.07 -29.81
N THR A 622 32.65 -7.95 -28.70
CA THR A 622 32.31 -8.60 -27.42
C THR A 622 32.25 -7.56 -26.31
N GLY A 623 31.29 -7.72 -25.40
CA GLY A 623 31.08 -6.82 -24.26
C GLY A 623 29.67 -6.92 -23.70
N PRO A 624 29.36 -6.21 -22.60
CA PRO A 624 28.05 -6.22 -21.98
C PRO A 624 27.00 -5.56 -22.89
N SER A 625 25.74 -6.01 -22.79
CA SER A 625 24.60 -5.51 -23.58
C SER A 625 23.83 -4.37 -22.91
N SER A 626 24.24 -3.94 -21.71
CA SER A 626 23.62 -2.81 -20.99
C SER A 626 24.65 -2.04 -20.18
N VAL A 627 24.34 -0.76 -19.93
CA VAL A 627 25.10 0.16 -19.08
C VAL A 627 24.16 1.23 -18.53
N GLU A 628 24.42 1.74 -17.33
CA GLU A 628 23.67 2.89 -16.81
C GLU A 628 24.07 4.19 -17.53
N ALA A 629 23.11 5.10 -17.66
CA ALA A 629 23.34 6.45 -18.19
C ALA A 629 24.53 7.15 -17.47
N GLY A 630 25.48 7.67 -18.25
CA GLY A 630 26.68 8.34 -17.72
C GLY A 630 27.80 7.42 -17.19
N LYS A 631 27.67 6.07 -17.25
CA LYS A 631 28.72 5.12 -16.84
C LYS A 631 29.55 4.61 -18.02
N ALA A 632 30.75 4.13 -17.73
CA ALA A 632 31.65 3.56 -18.73
C ALA A 632 31.28 2.10 -19.08
N VAL A 633 31.37 1.75 -20.35
CA VAL A 633 31.25 0.40 -20.89
C VAL A 633 32.52 0.03 -21.66
N LEU A 634 33.02 -1.19 -21.44
CA LEU A 634 34.18 -1.72 -22.15
C LEU A 634 33.72 -2.69 -23.26
N LEU A 635 34.10 -2.39 -24.51
CA LEU A 635 33.84 -3.24 -25.67
C LEU A 635 35.17 -3.68 -26.32
N SER A 636 35.20 -4.91 -26.84
CA SER A 636 36.37 -5.50 -27.48
C SER A 636 36.07 -5.96 -28.90
N GLY A 637 36.95 -5.59 -29.82
CA GLY A 637 36.99 -6.02 -31.20
C GLY A 637 37.97 -7.17 -31.46
N ALA A 638 38.63 -7.67 -30.42
CA ALA A 638 39.79 -8.56 -30.53
C ALA A 638 39.48 -9.93 -31.17
N SER A 639 38.20 -10.32 -31.25
CA SER A 639 37.76 -11.54 -31.94
C SER A 639 37.58 -11.35 -33.45
N SER A 640 37.77 -10.14 -33.97
CA SER A 640 37.76 -9.84 -35.41
C SER A 640 38.89 -10.59 -36.14
N THR A 641 38.65 -11.03 -37.38
CA THR A 641 39.60 -11.82 -38.16
C THR A 641 40.01 -11.08 -39.45
N GLY A 642 41.29 -11.14 -39.82
CA GLY A 642 41.84 -10.52 -41.04
C GLY A 642 43.35 -10.25 -40.88
N GLN A 643 44.02 -9.87 -41.97
CA GLN A 643 45.46 -9.57 -41.97
C GLN A 643 45.71 -8.09 -41.65
N GLY A 644 46.59 -7.78 -40.68
CA GLY A 644 47.01 -6.40 -40.40
C GLY A 644 45.88 -5.44 -39.99
N LEU A 645 44.92 -5.90 -39.18
CA LEU A 645 43.69 -5.15 -38.88
C LEU A 645 43.95 -3.80 -38.19
N ARG A 646 43.32 -2.75 -38.73
CA ARG A 646 43.09 -1.45 -38.11
C ARG A 646 41.64 -1.37 -37.66
N PHE A 647 41.41 -0.84 -36.45
CA PHE A 647 40.09 -0.75 -35.83
C PHE A 647 39.58 0.70 -35.91
N ALA A 648 38.28 0.87 -36.12
CA ALA A 648 37.61 2.16 -36.07
C ALA A 648 36.21 1.97 -35.46
N TRP A 649 36.05 2.46 -34.24
CA TRP A 649 34.78 2.49 -33.53
C TRP A 649 34.03 3.79 -33.81
N ALA A 650 32.72 3.69 -34.01
CA ALA A 650 31.78 4.80 -34.04
C ALA A 650 30.72 4.59 -32.96
N ALA A 651 30.71 5.46 -31.96
CA ALA A 651 29.87 5.41 -30.78
C ALA A 651 29.14 6.74 -30.58
N THR A 652 28.28 7.10 -31.54
CA THR A 652 27.57 8.39 -31.54
C THR A 652 26.80 8.61 -30.23
N GLY A 653 27.11 9.72 -29.56
CA GLY A 653 26.51 10.08 -28.26
C GLY A 653 27.20 9.48 -27.04
N PHE A 654 28.30 8.73 -27.21
CA PHE A 654 29.19 8.31 -26.13
C PHE A 654 30.42 9.23 -26.05
N ASN A 655 31.17 9.15 -24.96
CA ASN A 655 32.46 9.83 -24.80
C ASN A 655 33.59 8.84 -24.48
N PRO A 656 34.62 8.71 -25.33
CA PRO A 656 34.74 9.34 -26.65
C PRO A 656 33.69 8.80 -27.62
N ASP A 657 33.39 9.53 -28.69
CA ASP A 657 32.45 9.11 -29.74
C ASP A 657 33.08 8.19 -30.79
N SER A 658 34.40 7.98 -30.70
CA SER A 658 35.19 7.17 -31.62
C SER A 658 36.45 6.62 -30.95
N SER A 659 37.02 5.56 -31.52
CA SER A 659 38.28 4.98 -31.04
C SER A 659 38.96 4.16 -32.14
N ALA A 660 40.29 4.09 -32.14
CA ALA A 660 41.07 3.28 -33.07
C ALA A 660 41.70 2.02 -32.43
N GLN A 661 41.39 1.75 -31.16
CA GLN A 661 41.96 0.65 -30.41
C GLN A 661 41.20 -0.65 -30.66
N ALA A 662 41.88 -1.81 -30.51
CA ALA A 662 41.22 -3.12 -30.60
C ALA A 662 40.19 -3.34 -29.49
N SER A 663 40.38 -2.72 -28.32
CA SER A 663 39.42 -2.67 -27.22
C SER A 663 39.27 -1.24 -26.74
N SER A 664 38.06 -0.78 -26.49
CA SER A 664 37.76 0.63 -26.21
C SER A 664 36.73 0.78 -25.09
N SER A 665 36.92 1.80 -24.26
CA SER A 665 35.98 2.19 -23.20
C SER A 665 35.18 3.41 -23.64
N PHE A 666 33.87 3.38 -23.46
CA PHE A 666 32.94 4.44 -23.85
C PHE A 666 32.07 4.85 -22.66
N ILE A 667 31.92 6.14 -22.38
CA ILE A 667 30.98 6.65 -21.37
C ILE A 667 29.61 6.86 -22.03
N ALA A 668 28.57 6.25 -21.48
CA ALA A 668 27.21 6.32 -22.00
C ALA A 668 26.58 7.72 -21.88
N PRO A 669 25.64 8.09 -22.78
CA PRO A 669 24.88 9.32 -22.65
C PRO A 669 24.02 9.33 -21.38
N ASN A 670 23.66 10.53 -20.90
CA ASN A 670 22.82 10.71 -19.71
C ASN A 670 21.32 10.43 -19.97
N THR A 671 20.95 10.01 -21.18
CA THR A 671 19.57 9.73 -21.57
C THR A 671 19.41 8.25 -21.82
N ALA A 672 18.40 7.65 -21.18
CA ALA A 672 18.05 6.26 -21.36
C ALA A 672 17.67 5.92 -22.81
N GLY A 673 17.70 4.64 -23.11
CA GLY A 673 17.26 4.07 -24.38
C GLY A 673 18.35 3.27 -25.06
N THR A 674 17.93 2.59 -26.11
CA THR A 674 18.83 1.74 -26.91
C THR A 674 19.76 2.61 -27.74
N ARG A 675 21.04 2.24 -27.77
CA ARG A 675 22.08 2.85 -28.61
C ARG A 675 22.80 1.75 -29.38
N VAL A 676 23.41 2.13 -30.50
CA VAL A 676 24.19 1.22 -31.34
C VAL A 676 25.61 1.75 -31.44
N ILE A 677 26.58 0.88 -31.17
CA ILE A 677 28.00 1.15 -31.39
C ILE A 677 28.46 0.28 -32.55
N THR A 678 29.14 0.88 -33.53
CA THR A 678 29.63 0.17 -34.72
C THR A 678 31.14 0.06 -34.68
N LEU A 679 31.66 -1.14 -34.91
CA LEU A 679 33.07 -1.41 -35.16
C LEU A 679 33.28 -1.62 -36.66
N THR A 680 34.21 -0.88 -37.25
CA THR A 680 34.78 -1.15 -38.57
C THR A 680 36.19 -1.69 -38.40
N VAL A 681 36.50 -2.84 -38.99
CA VAL A 681 37.87 -3.32 -39.14
C VAL A 681 38.32 -3.19 -40.59
N THR A 682 39.54 -2.71 -40.80
CA THR A 682 40.16 -2.53 -42.12
C THR A 682 41.46 -3.32 -42.19
N ASP A 683 41.65 -4.12 -43.21
CA ASP A 683 42.90 -4.88 -43.38
C ASP A 683 44.03 -4.05 -44.01
N GLU A 684 45.19 -4.67 -44.21
CA GLU A 684 46.37 -4.06 -44.85
C GLU A 684 46.17 -3.73 -46.35
N ARG A 685 45.09 -4.24 -46.97
CA ARG A 685 44.71 -4.00 -48.38
C ARG A 685 43.54 -3.03 -48.50
N ASP A 686 43.25 -2.28 -47.44
CA ASP A 686 42.16 -1.30 -47.33
C ASP A 686 40.73 -1.87 -47.49
N ARG A 687 40.55 -3.18 -47.35
CA ARG A 687 39.24 -3.83 -47.37
C ARG A 687 38.60 -3.71 -45.99
N ARG A 688 37.28 -3.56 -45.90
CA ARG A 688 36.55 -3.24 -44.66
C ARG A 688 35.46 -4.23 -44.32
N ALA A 689 35.21 -4.42 -43.01
CA ALA A 689 34.03 -5.09 -42.49
C ALA A 689 33.51 -4.38 -41.24
N THR A 690 32.19 -4.45 -41.04
CA THR A 690 31.49 -3.75 -39.96
C THR A 690 30.68 -4.70 -39.09
N ALA A 691 30.66 -4.46 -37.79
CA ALA A 691 29.77 -5.11 -36.83
C ALA A 691 29.11 -4.04 -35.96
N SER A 692 27.87 -4.30 -35.52
CA SER A 692 27.13 -3.41 -34.63
C SER A 692 26.82 -4.12 -33.31
N HIS A 693 26.93 -3.39 -32.21
CA HIS A 693 26.61 -3.84 -30.87
C HIS A 693 25.51 -2.95 -30.29
N THR A 694 24.37 -3.56 -30.01
CA THR A 694 23.23 -2.89 -29.39
C THR A 694 23.45 -2.83 -27.88
N LEU A 695 23.44 -1.62 -27.33
CA LEU A 695 23.63 -1.36 -25.91
C LEU A 695 22.38 -0.67 -25.35
N THR A 696 21.76 -1.29 -24.36
CA THR A 696 20.65 -0.67 -23.62
C THR A 696 21.23 0.26 -22.56
N VAL A 697 21.08 1.58 -22.78
CA VAL A 697 21.37 2.57 -21.74
C VAL A 697 20.16 2.60 -20.80
N THR A 698 20.29 2.00 -19.62
CA THR A 698 19.21 2.04 -18.64
C THR A 698 19.12 3.45 -18.05
N ALA A 699 17.90 3.89 -17.75
CA ALA A 699 17.74 5.04 -16.88
C ALA A 699 18.49 4.73 -15.59
N GLY A 700 19.41 5.62 -15.19
CA GLY A 700 19.93 5.55 -13.83
C GLY A 700 18.75 5.50 -12.86
N THR A 701 18.92 4.81 -11.74
CA THR A 701 18.01 5.00 -10.60
C THR A 701 17.78 6.51 -10.43
N PRO A 702 16.52 6.97 -10.22
CA PRO A 702 16.24 8.39 -10.04
C PRO A 702 17.28 8.97 -9.08
N ALA A 703 17.86 10.12 -9.43
CA ALA A 703 18.83 10.76 -8.56
C ALA A 703 18.19 10.93 -7.19
N ASN A 704 18.78 10.29 -6.18
CA ASN A 704 18.28 10.27 -4.82
C ASN A 704 17.99 11.71 -4.35
N ARG A 705 16.72 12.01 -4.09
CA ARG A 705 16.26 13.33 -3.68
C ARG A 705 16.39 13.41 -2.17
N PRO A 706 17.06 14.45 -1.62
CA PRO A 706 17.25 14.55 -0.19
C PRO A 706 15.90 14.66 0.53
N PRO A 707 15.83 14.22 1.80
CA PRO A 707 14.62 14.36 2.61
C PRO A 707 14.15 15.82 2.65
N VAL A 708 12.84 16.04 2.75
CA VAL A 708 12.22 17.36 2.92
C VAL A 708 11.41 17.41 4.21
N GLY A 709 11.33 18.57 4.86
CA GLY A 709 10.66 18.63 6.16
C GLY A 709 10.89 19.88 6.98
N SER A 710 10.38 19.85 8.21
CA SER A 710 10.53 20.92 9.20
C SER A 710 10.69 20.35 10.61
N LEU A 711 11.33 21.11 11.50
CA LEU A 711 11.47 20.74 12.90
C LEU A 711 10.40 21.44 13.74
N GLN A 712 9.52 20.64 14.35
CA GLN A 712 8.44 21.10 15.22
C GLN A 712 8.82 20.98 16.70
N GLY A 713 8.30 21.87 17.53
CA GLY A 713 8.55 21.92 18.97
C GLY A 713 8.23 23.31 19.53
N SER A 714 8.08 23.40 20.85
CA SER A 714 7.79 24.67 21.53
C SER A 714 8.92 25.69 21.32
N GLU A 715 8.56 26.96 21.16
CA GLU A 715 9.53 28.06 21.01
C GLU A 715 10.08 28.54 22.37
N THR A 716 9.40 28.18 23.45
CA THR A 716 9.81 28.49 24.82
C THR A 716 9.63 27.28 25.74
N VAL A 717 10.48 27.16 26.75
CA VAL A 717 10.37 26.16 27.83
C VAL A 717 10.82 26.79 29.15
N ASP A 718 10.11 26.53 30.24
CA ASP A 718 10.54 27.03 31.55
C ASP A 718 11.78 26.26 32.03
N SER A 719 12.67 26.97 32.73
CA SER A 719 13.86 26.42 33.38
C SER A 719 13.57 25.10 34.12
N GLY A 720 14.31 24.04 33.77
CA GLY A 720 14.16 22.70 34.37
C GLY A 720 12.99 21.85 33.85
N LYS A 721 12.20 22.32 32.88
CA LYS A 721 11.10 21.54 32.28
C LYS A 721 11.54 20.78 31.02
N ALA A 722 10.81 19.71 30.72
CA ALA A 722 11.00 18.91 29.51
C ALA A 722 10.28 19.55 28.31
N VAL A 723 10.89 19.45 27.14
CA VAL A 723 10.35 19.90 25.86
C VAL A 723 10.62 18.83 24.80
N THR A 724 9.63 18.58 23.94
CA THR A 724 9.73 17.59 22.87
C THR A 724 9.84 18.28 21.52
N PHE A 725 10.78 17.82 20.71
CA PHE A 725 10.96 18.22 19.32
C PHE A 725 10.70 17.04 18.39
N ILE A 726 10.07 17.31 17.25
CA ILE A 726 9.68 16.32 16.25
C ILE A 726 10.19 16.77 14.88
N ALA A 727 11.07 15.97 14.28
CA ALA A 727 11.52 16.15 12.91
C ALA A 727 10.41 15.68 11.96
N ASN A 728 9.60 16.60 11.43
CA ASN A 728 8.60 16.29 10.43
C ASN A 728 9.26 16.22 9.03
N ALA A 729 10.03 15.16 8.80
CA ALA A 729 10.71 14.88 7.54
C ALA A 729 10.03 13.75 6.76
N SER A 730 10.11 13.80 5.44
CA SER A 730 9.67 12.79 4.48
C SER A 730 10.70 12.66 3.38
N ASP A 731 10.95 11.43 2.94
CA ASP A 731 11.80 11.16 1.80
C ASP A 731 10.94 11.09 0.51
N PRO A 732 11.22 11.92 -0.52
CA PRO A 732 10.45 11.91 -1.76
C PRO A 732 10.51 10.60 -2.55
N ASP A 733 11.53 9.77 -2.31
CA ASP A 733 11.77 8.49 -2.98
C ASP A 733 11.35 7.29 -2.12
N GLY A 734 10.85 7.55 -0.91
CA GLY A 734 10.37 6.53 0.03
C GLY A 734 11.49 5.82 0.79
N ASP A 735 12.70 6.38 0.80
CA ASP A 735 13.86 5.76 1.43
C ASP A 735 13.79 5.79 2.98
N PRO A 736 14.31 4.76 3.67
CA PRO A 736 14.33 4.73 5.13
C PRO A 736 15.18 5.85 5.72
N MET A 737 14.59 6.70 6.55
CA MET A 737 15.29 7.84 7.16
C MET A 737 15.94 7.51 8.51
N SER A 738 17.12 8.08 8.74
CA SER A 738 17.82 8.11 10.02
C SER A 738 17.97 9.53 10.56
N TYR A 739 17.99 9.70 11.87
CA TYR A 739 17.95 10.97 12.58
C TYR A 739 19.16 11.11 13.51
N THR A 740 19.90 12.20 13.36
CA THR A 740 21.04 12.53 14.22
C THR A 740 20.77 13.85 14.91
N TRP A 741 20.29 13.78 16.16
CA TRP A 741 20.00 14.96 16.97
C TRP A 741 21.26 15.57 17.58
N THR A 742 21.35 16.89 17.57
CA THR A 742 22.35 17.64 18.34
C THR A 742 21.67 18.27 19.53
N ARG A 743 22.07 17.82 20.73
CA ARG A 743 21.56 18.36 21.99
C ARG A 743 22.20 19.73 22.29
N PRO A 744 21.43 20.78 22.61
CA PRO A 744 21.99 22.07 23.00
C PRO A 744 22.77 21.98 24.32
N ALA A 745 23.73 22.89 24.52
CA ALA A 745 24.53 22.94 25.74
C ALA A 745 23.64 23.08 26.99
N GLY A 746 23.93 22.29 28.03
CA GLY A 746 23.20 22.30 29.30
C GLY A 746 21.88 21.51 29.30
N PHE A 747 21.32 21.16 28.14
CA PHE A 747 20.13 20.30 28.10
C PHE A 747 20.50 18.85 28.48
N THR A 748 19.59 18.18 29.17
CA THR A 748 19.70 16.75 29.52
C THR A 748 18.63 15.94 28.78
N GLY A 749 18.78 14.61 28.72
CA GLY A 749 17.87 13.71 27.99
C GLY A 749 18.59 12.84 26.95
N THR A 750 17.93 11.75 26.57
CA THR A 750 18.47 10.77 25.63
C THR A 750 18.23 11.21 24.19
N ILE A 751 19.31 11.29 23.40
CA ILE A 751 19.24 11.46 21.95
C ILE A 751 19.42 10.09 21.29
N GLY A 752 18.66 9.81 20.22
CA GLY A 752 18.73 8.55 19.49
C GLY A 752 18.32 8.70 18.04
N ASN A 753 18.38 7.60 17.27
CA ASN A 753 17.93 7.56 15.89
C ASN A 753 16.39 7.47 15.80
N THR A 754 15.73 8.52 16.26
CA THR A 754 14.27 8.60 16.34
C THR A 754 13.78 9.92 15.79
N ARG A 755 12.57 9.92 15.20
CA ARG A 755 11.94 11.12 14.64
C ARG A 755 11.63 12.20 15.67
N SER A 756 11.55 11.85 16.95
CA SER A 756 11.32 12.78 18.05
C SER A 756 12.39 12.63 19.13
N VAL A 757 12.66 13.73 19.82
CA VAL A 757 13.49 13.77 21.01
C VAL A 757 12.83 14.61 22.10
N THR A 758 12.94 14.17 23.35
CA THR A 758 12.52 14.95 24.52
C THR A 758 13.75 15.33 25.32
N LEU A 759 13.94 16.62 25.54
CA LEU A 759 15.07 17.18 26.26
C LEU A 759 14.59 18.02 27.45
N THR A 760 15.33 18.01 28.55
CA THR A 760 15.05 18.84 29.73
C THR A 760 15.97 20.05 29.72
N ALA A 761 15.38 21.24 29.83
CA ALA A 761 16.09 22.51 29.81
C ALA A 761 16.96 22.70 31.08
N PRO A 762 18.14 23.34 30.97
CA PRO A 762 18.96 23.67 32.13
C PRO A 762 18.27 24.70 33.03
N ALA A 763 18.79 24.83 34.26
CA ALA A 763 18.45 25.96 35.10
C ALA A 763 19.11 27.25 34.57
N VAL A 764 18.34 28.32 34.39
CA VAL A 764 18.85 29.62 33.93
C VAL A 764 18.34 30.75 34.84
N THR A 765 19.18 31.78 35.04
CA THR A 765 18.86 32.97 35.85
C THR A 765 18.36 34.15 35.01
N GLY A 766 18.45 34.04 33.69
CA GLY A 766 17.84 34.95 32.71
C GLY A 766 17.42 34.18 31.46
N ASP A 767 16.45 34.73 30.71
CA ASP A 767 15.94 34.11 29.49
C ASP A 767 17.08 33.84 28.50
N THR A 768 17.28 32.57 28.15
CA THR A 768 18.42 32.12 27.35
C THR A 768 17.95 31.45 26.08
N ARG A 769 18.40 31.92 24.91
CA ARG A 769 18.03 31.35 23.60
C ARG A 769 19.10 30.37 23.12
N VAL A 770 18.67 29.17 22.73
CA VAL A 770 19.53 28.12 22.14
C VAL A 770 18.89 27.54 20.87
N ILE A 771 19.64 26.73 20.13
CA ILE A 771 19.18 26.06 18.90
C ILE A 771 19.25 24.55 19.10
N VAL A 772 18.13 23.87 18.85
CA VAL A 772 18.10 22.41 18.64
C VAL A 772 18.24 22.14 17.15
N SER A 773 19.08 21.18 16.79
CA SER A 773 19.22 20.73 15.40
C SER A 773 19.11 19.22 15.27
N VAL A 774 18.66 18.77 14.10
CA VAL A 774 18.66 17.37 13.68
C VAL A 774 19.10 17.28 12.22
N VAL A 775 19.94 16.29 11.93
CA VAL A 775 20.24 15.91 10.55
C VAL A 775 19.47 14.63 10.24
N VAL A 776 18.62 14.68 9.23
CA VAL A 776 17.89 13.54 8.68
C VAL A 776 18.64 13.04 7.45
N SER A 777 18.94 11.74 7.37
CA SER A 777 19.63 11.11 6.24
C SER A 777 18.81 9.97 5.69
N ASP A 778 18.72 9.87 4.37
CA ASP A 778 18.04 8.78 3.64
C ASP A 778 18.90 7.51 3.47
N GLY A 779 20.15 7.53 3.96
CA GLY A 779 21.09 6.40 3.81
C GLY A 779 21.63 6.18 2.40
N ARG A 780 21.27 7.06 1.45
CA ARG A 780 21.70 7.05 0.04
C ARG A 780 22.42 8.33 -0.40
N GLY A 781 22.66 9.23 0.54
CA GLY A 781 23.52 10.40 0.40
C GLY A 781 22.79 11.73 0.45
N GLY A 782 21.46 11.74 0.48
CA GLY A 782 20.66 12.93 0.71
C GLY A 782 20.49 13.19 2.21
N THR A 783 20.64 14.45 2.59
CA THR A 783 20.50 14.87 3.98
C THR A 783 19.69 16.15 4.09
N LEU A 784 18.95 16.26 5.19
CA LEU A 784 18.16 17.43 5.56
C LEU A 784 18.56 17.87 6.96
N ARG A 785 19.18 19.05 7.07
CA ARG A 785 19.45 19.68 8.36
C ARG A 785 18.26 20.57 8.74
N LEU A 786 17.69 20.30 9.90
CA LEU A 786 16.61 21.11 10.47
C LEU A 786 17.07 21.73 11.79
N GLU A 787 16.70 22.99 12.00
CA GLU A 787 17.04 23.75 13.20
C GLU A 787 15.81 24.47 13.74
N LYS A 788 15.69 24.54 15.06
CA LYS A 788 14.63 25.27 15.74
C LYS A 788 15.22 26.04 16.94
N PRO A 789 15.10 27.37 16.98
CA PRO A 789 15.46 28.13 18.16
C PRO A 789 14.44 27.90 19.28
N ILE A 790 14.91 27.81 20.52
CA ILE A 790 14.09 27.73 21.72
C ILE A 790 14.64 28.69 22.79
N THR A 791 13.74 29.36 23.51
CA THR A 791 14.08 30.21 24.66
C THR A 791 13.77 29.50 25.96
N VAL A 792 14.78 29.26 26.78
CA VAL A 792 14.62 28.79 28.16
C VAL A 792 14.27 29.99 29.04
N LYS A 793 13.07 30.01 29.58
CA LYS A 793 12.60 31.08 30.47
C LYS A 793 13.17 30.91 31.86
N ALA A 794 13.79 31.96 32.39
CA ALA A 794 14.19 31.97 33.78
C ALA A 794 12.95 31.88 34.68
N PRO A 795 13.07 31.26 35.87
CA PRO A 795 12.03 31.39 36.87
C PRO A 795 11.76 32.88 37.12
N PRO A 796 10.49 33.31 37.29
CA PRO A 796 10.20 34.68 37.67
C PRO A 796 11.01 35.05 38.93
N PRO A 797 11.55 36.27 39.01
CA PRO A 797 12.40 36.67 40.12
C PRO A 797 11.70 36.39 41.45
N SER A 798 12.33 35.57 42.26
CA SER A 798 11.83 35.19 43.58
C SER A 798 11.83 36.42 44.50
N GLY A 799 10.64 36.90 44.86
CA GLY A 799 10.40 37.62 46.11
C GLY A 799 10.09 39.12 45.98
N SER A 800 8.82 39.48 46.23
CA SER A 800 8.40 40.63 47.04
C SER A 800 6.88 40.76 46.94
N CYS A 801 6.13 40.28 47.93
CA CYS A 801 4.74 40.70 48.14
C CYS A 801 4.74 41.97 49.01
N GLY A 802 5.50 42.98 48.56
CA GLY A 802 5.85 44.15 49.35
C GLY A 802 6.58 43.78 50.64
N ASP A 803 6.22 44.45 51.75
CA ASP A 803 6.84 44.29 53.07
C ASP A 803 6.42 43.01 53.83
N ILE A 804 5.67 42.10 53.19
CA ILE A 804 5.16 40.88 53.85
C ILE A 804 6.25 39.80 53.89
N PRO A 805 6.72 39.40 55.09
CA PRO A 805 7.81 38.42 55.23
C PRO A 805 7.50 37.09 54.57
N ALA A 806 8.52 36.45 53.99
CA ALA A 806 8.37 35.10 53.44
C ALA A 806 8.06 34.08 54.55
N TRP A 807 7.20 33.10 54.25
CA TRP A 807 6.97 31.98 55.15
C TRP A 807 8.26 31.19 55.36
N SER A 808 8.57 30.90 56.62
CA SER A 808 9.77 30.17 57.03
C SER A 808 9.37 28.85 57.72
N PRO A 809 9.91 27.70 57.28
CA PRO A 809 9.62 26.40 57.89
C PRO A 809 10.12 26.30 59.34
N THR A 810 11.14 27.09 59.71
CA THR A 810 11.77 27.02 61.03
C THR A 810 11.12 27.93 62.06
N LYS A 811 10.35 28.95 61.62
CA LYS A 811 9.66 29.89 62.49
C LYS A 811 8.41 29.24 63.09
N VAL A 812 8.21 29.46 64.39
CA VAL A 812 6.94 29.16 65.05
C VAL A 812 6.01 30.33 64.85
N TYR A 813 4.84 30.08 64.27
CA TYR A 813 3.78 31.06 64.10
C TYR A 813 2.72 30.81 65.16
N SER A 814 2.59 31.73 66.11
CA SER A 814 1.61 31.67 67.20
C SER A 814 0.76 32.94 67.32
N THR A 815 0.88 33.88 66.39
CA THR A 815 0.16 35.17 66.39
C THR A 815 -0.95 35.17 65.36
N TYR A 816 -2.20 35.25 65.84
CA TYR A 816 -3.39 35.25 64.98
C TYR A 816 -3.32 36.32 63.89
N ALA A 817 -3.65 35.94 62.66
CA ALA A 817 -3.64 36.75 61.45
C ALA A 817 -2.27 37.30 61.01
N GLU A 818 -1.15 36.80 61.57
CA GLU A 818 0.19 37.12 61.06
C GLU A 818 0.31 36.74 59.57
N SER A 819 0.78 37.67 58.75
CA SER A 819 0.85 37.51 57.30
C SER A 819 2.21 37.00 56.84
N VAL A 820 2.20 36.03 55.93
CA VAL A 820 3.40 35.50 55.28
C VAL A 820 3.19 35.38 53.78
N SER A 821 4.26 35.58 53.02
CA SER A 821 4.26 35.35 51.57
C SER A 821 4.80 33.95 51.24
N TYR A 822 4.10 33.22 50.37
CA TYR A 822 4.52 31.90 49.88
C TYR A 822 3.93 31.65 48.49
N ASN A 823 4.75 31.22 47.52
CA ASN A 823 4.31 30.93 46.14
C ASN A 823 3.45 32.03 45.47
N GLY A 824 3.78 33.31 45.68
CA GLY A 824 3.05 34.43 45.05
C GLY A 824 1.69 34.75 45.67
N MET A 825 1.41 34.18 46.85
CA MET A 825 0.19 34.40 47.62
C MET A 825 0.54 34.89 49.04
N VAL A 826 -0.34 35.69 49.63
CA VAL A 826 -0.30 36.09 51.04
C VAL A 826 -1.23 35.19 51.83
N TYR A 827 -0.71 34.58 52.88
CA TYR A 827 -1.46 33.74 53.82
C TYR A 827 -1.49 34.42 55.19
N LYS A 828 -2.62 34.29 55.89
CA LYS A 828 -2.77 34.76 57.27
C LYS A 828 -2.86 33.57 58.21
N GLN A 829 -2.15 33.62 59.33
CA GLN A 829 -2.17 32.56 60.32
C GLN A 829 -3.55 32.48 61.01
N ASN A 830 -4.05 31.27 61.21
CA ASN A 830 -5.35 30.99 61.83
C ASN A 830 -5.17 30.35 63.22
N PHE A 831 -4.30 29.33 63.34
CA PHE A 831 -3.91 28.71 64.60
C PHE A 831 -2.40 28.43 64.64
N TYR A 832 -1.89 27.99 65.79
CA TYR A 832 -0.47 27.64 65.99
C TYR A 832 0.08 26.74 64.87
N SER A 833 1.25 27.07 64.33
CA SER A 833 1.87 26.35 63.22
C SER A 833 3.40 26.43 63.22
N ARG A 834 4.07 25.32 62.91
CA ARG A 834 5.51 25.26 62.62
C ARG A 834 5.73 24.24 61.50
N ASP A 835 6.52 24.60 60.50
CA ASP A 835 6.84 23.75 59.34
C ASP A 835 5.62 23.19 58.57
N LYS A 836 4.44 23.80 58.73
CA LYS A 836 3.25 23.49 57.92
C LYS A 836 3.14 24.52 56.81
N ARG A 837 3.42 24.08 55.58
CA ARG A 837 3.39 24.92 54.39
C ARG A 837 2.00 25.54 54.16
N PRO A 838 1.87 26.86 53.92
CA PRO A 838 0.57 27.53 53.81
C PRO A 838 -0.27 27.13 52.59
N ASP A 839 0.36 26.78 51.47
CA ASP A 839 -0.32 26.38 50.24
C ASP A 839 -1.07 25.04 50.37
N LEU A 840 -0.56 24.14 51.20
CA LEU A 840 -1.14 22.81 51.41
C LEU A 840 -1.98 22.71 52.68
N ASN A 841 -1.84 23.66 53.61
CA ASN A 841 -2.48 23.64 54.93
C ASN A 841 -3.27 24.93 55.14
N SER A 842 -4.09 25.32 54.15
CA SER A 842 -4.98 26.48 54.25
C SER A 842 -6.46 26.15 54.00
N ALA A 843 -7.34 26.79 54.79
CA ALA A 843 -8.79 26.70 54.69
C ALA A 843 -9.41 27.89 55.44
N GLU A 844 -10.70 28.13 55.28
CA GLU A 844 -11.37 29.28 55.90
C GLU A 844 -11.30 29.25 57.44
N HIS A 845 -11.54 28.08 58.07
CA HIS A 845 -11.59 27.95 59.53
C HIS A 845 -10.94 26.68 60.13
N SER A 846 -10.56 25.68 59.33
CA SER A 846 -10.17 24.35 59.84
C SER A 846 -8.68 24.00 59.68
N GLN A 847 -7.88 24.91 59.13
CA GLN A 847 -6.46 24.69 58.87
C GLN A 847 -5.59 25.78 59.51
N PRO A 848 -4.29 25.54 59.72
CA PRO A 848 -3.40 26.49 60.38
C PRO A 848 -3.25 27.84 59.65
N TRP A 849 -3.55 27.89 58.36
CA TRP A 849 -3.52 29.11 57.55
C TRP A 849 -4.90 29.39 56.93
N HIS A 850 -5.24 30.66 56.73
CA HIS A 850 -6.35 31.04 55.85
C HIS A 850 -6.00 30.82 54.38
N THR A 851 -6.99 30.59 53.53
CA THR A 851 -6.81 30.45 52.08
C THR A 851 -6.05 31.66 51.53
N GLY A 852 -4.95 31.39 50.84
CA GLY A 852 -4.07 32.43 50.33
C GLY A 852 -4.77 33.35 49.35
N VAL A 853 -4.40 34.62 49.36
CA VAL A 853 -4.83 35.61 48.37
C VAL A 853 -3.65 36.00 47.47
N PRO A 854 -3.85 36.25 46.17
CA PRO A 854 -2.75 36.67 45.30
C PRO A 854 -2.09 37.94 45.80
N CYS A 855 -0.76 37.98 45.72
CA CYS A 855 -0.02 39.22 45.95
C CYS A 855 -0.47 40.26 44.90
N ARG A 856 -0.88 41.43 45.37
CA ARG A 856 -1.31 42.54 44.50
C ARG A 856 -0.17 43.50 44.27
#